data_AF-A0A9P8NER0-F1
#
_entry.id   AF-A0A9P8NER0-F1
#
_cell.length_a   1.000
_cell.length_b   1.000
_cell.length_c   1.000
_cell.angle_alpha   90.00
_cell.angle_beta   90.00
_cell.angle_gamma   90.00
#
_symmetry.space_group_name_H-M   'P 1'
#
loop_
_entity.id
_entity.type
_entity.pdbx_description
1 polymer ?
#
loop_
_entity_poly.entity_id
_entity_poly.type
_entity_poly.pdbx_seq_one_letter_code
_entity_poly.pdbx_strand_id
1 'polypeptide(L)'
;MPTARSASYSGELFALKAILEQMQADHSDEKGVQAGASSSSFQDALLKANTVLEEILDDLQRRTTRQSRLAKLGWPSKKGDLEGSIAQLERLKTYFILVILNDRSVAEKETAHSIDAVKTNEKTKTWICAVDFGSMHRKARSLCQPGTGAWFIQGPLRSWIAPEGKCRMLSLEGKSGSGKTVLCSTAIEAVKDAIATRTSSQVIYYYCSFHLTTSQELVYLLGALLVQLSESYPEILDELQESFKRRAIPQPDELVSLLLKFTKPLSELFIVVDAINESRKSAQILDALLTLLESSHNIRIMVTSTTLPPVSNPTINILRLFNGYRNTSSVALRLVLLEKAGGMFRYVQCQIEPLAAQKTGRDVILALDRMPESLHGTYETILCRIPSYDREIARETLLWLSSGYQEITLAELSEAVILTKGDKSIDDDCRLFDPQVILSICQGLIVYDERTTFVALAHSSVKAFLTSDAIKHGPAAYYSLDETEGFTAHLAKVPDRRKTYPLLKYAAENWASHCSPSWPPGYPLVDAEIDGILSFFDTRHLPGGGNYTSWTQMLLSEAPAEQARRTEPLYYAASYGIIPLVDRLIQSGANVNAAGGRNDATPLIVACFRGQEATVQRLLEAGADPIIQDAAEMCSLEWAVRRQHRGTVEILLSHMRKSMGIGSSDLCWQCRACKY
;
A
#
# COMPACT_ATOMS: atom_id res chain seq x y z
N MET A 1 -69.97 6.94 27.77
CA MET A 1 -68.66 7.08 27.10
C MET A 1 -68.35 5.78 26.39
N PRO A 2 -68.25 5.75 25.05
CA PRO A 2 -67.65 4.60 24.37
C PRO A 2 -66.22 4.49 24.91
N THR A 3 -65.82 3.31 25.38
CA THR A 3 -64.47 3.10 25.89
C THR A 3 -63.47 3.39 24.77
N ALA A 4 -62.48 4.26 25.01
CA ALA A 4 -61.45 4.66 24.04
C ALA A 4 -60.78 3.50 23.28
N ARG A 5 -60.84 2.28 23.82
CA ARG A 5 -60.35 1.05 23.19
C ARG A 5 -61.13 0.62 21.93
N SER A 6 -62.45 0.78 21.83
CA SER A 6 -63.20 0.29 20.65
C SER A 6 -62.97 1.16 19.41
N ALA A 7 -62.73 2.45 19.58
CA ALA A 7 -62.36 3.37 18.50
C ALA A 7 -60.93 3.11 17.99
N SER A 8 -60.02 2.65 18.87
CA SER A 8 -58.64 2.26 18.50
C SER A 8 -58.64 1.08 17.53
N TYR A 9 -59.36 0.00 17.83
CA TYR A 9 -59.37 -1.21 17.01
C TYR A 9 -60.00 -1.00 15.62
N SER A 10 -61.05 -0.18 15.51
CA SER A 10 -61.60 0.18 14.20
C SER A 10 -60.61 0.98 13.35
N GLY A 11 -59.87 1.91 13.97
CA GLY A 11 -58.86 2.71 13.28
C GLY A 11 -57.69 1.86 12.79
N GLU A 12 -57.23 0.90 13.60
CA GLU A 12 -56.16 -0.04 13.24
C GLU A 12 -56.57 -0.98 12.10
N LEU A 13 -57.83 -1.45 12.06
CA LEU A 13 -58.34 -2.28 10.96
C LEU A 13 -58.48 -1.50 9.64
N PHE A 14 -58.91 -0.23 9.68
CA PHE A 14 -58.93 0.63 8.49
C PHE A 14 -57.53 0.92 7.97
N ALA A 15 -56.57 1.15 8.86
CA ALA A 15 -55.16 1.35 8.47
C ALA A 15 -54.59 0.08 7.82
N LEU A 16 -54.89 -1.10 8.37
CA LEU A 16 -54.44 -2.38 7.80
C LEU A 16 -55.04 -2.62 6.40
N LYS A 17 -56.33 -2.30 6.21
CA LYS A 17 -56.99 -2.39 4.90
C LYS A 17 -56.33 -1.48 3.87
N ALA A 18 -56.06 -0.23 4.23
CA ALA A 18 -55.42 0.73 3.33
C ALA A 18 -54.01 0.27 2.89
N ILE A 19 -53.25 -0.35 3.79
CA ILE A 19 -51.93 -0.93 3.46
C ILE A 19 -52.08 -2.10 2.48
N LEU A 20 -53.06 -2.98 2.67
CA LEU A 20 -53.29 -4.12 1.76
C LEU A 20 -53.78 -3.66 0.39
N GLU A 21 -54.64 -2.66 0.31
CA GLU A 21 -55.07 -2.03 -0.94
C GLU A 21 -53.89 -1.36 -1.68
N GLN A 22 -52.97 -0.72 -0.96
CA GLN A 22 -51.76 -0.13 -1.53
C GLN A 22 -50.80 -1.22 -2.07
N MET A 23 -50.57 -2.30 -1.31
CA MET A 23 -49.75 -3.43 -1.78
C MET A 23 -50.35 -4.12 -3.02
N GLN A 24 -51.68 -4.16 -3.12
CA GLN A 24 -52.36 -4.68 -4.30
C GLN A 24 -52.17 -3.77 -5.53
N ALA A 25 -52.11 -2.45 -5.34
CA ALA A 25 -51.83 -1.48 -6.40
C ALA A 25 -50.37 -1.56 -6.88
N ASP A 26 -49.40 -1.57 -5.96
CA ASP A 26 -47.97 -1.58 -6.29
C ASP A 26 -47.56 -2.85 -7.09
N HIS A 27 -48.12 -4.01 -6.77
CA HIS A 27 -47.84 -5.26 -7.51
C HIS A 27 -48.57 -5.37 -8.86
N SER A 28 -49.58 -4.52 -9.12
CA SER A 28 -50.25 -4.50 -10.42
C SER A 28 -49.46 -3.73 -11.50
N ASP A 29 -48.53 -2.87 -11.08
CA ASP A 29 -47.63 -2.08 -11.94
C ASP A 29 -46.34 -2.83 -12.34
N GLU A 30 -45.95 -3.90 -11.65
CA GLU A 30 -44.79 -4.76 -11.98
C GLU A 30 -45.06 -5.78 -13.11
N LYS A 31 -45.90 -5.46 -14.09
CA LYS A 31 -46.10 -6.31 -15.29
C LYS A 31 -44.96 -6.15 -16.29
N GLY A 32 -43.78 -6.61 -15.91
CA GLY A 32 -42.64 -6.73 -16.80
C GLY A 32 -41.54 -7.53 -16.14
N VAL A 33 -41.43 -8.80 -16.53
CA VAL A 33 -40.37 -9.78 -16.20
C VAL A 33 -40.76 -10.82 -15.11
N GLN A 34 -41.00 -12.05 -15.58
CA GLN A 34 -41.11 -13.33 -14.84
C GLN A 34 -42.31 -13.53 -13.89
N ALA A 35 -43.49 -13.77 -14.47
CA ALA A 35 -44.63 -14.34 -13.75
C ALA A 35 -44.40 -15.83 -13.42
N GLY A 36 -43.91 -16.11 -12.21
CA GLY A 36 -44.03 -17.43 -11.59
C GLY A 36 -45.44 -17.65 -11.05
N ALA A 37 -45.86 -18.92 -10.93
CA ALA A 37 -47.18 -19.32 -10.40
C ALA A 37 -47.51 -18.81 -8.97
N SER A 38 -46.55 -18.20 -8.28
CA SER A 38 -46.72 -17.54 -6.98
C SER A 38 -47.46 -16.20 -7.05
N SER A 39 -47.32 -15.43 -8.14
CA SER A 39 -47.90 -14.07 -8.27
C SER A 39 -49.44 -14.07 -8.28
N SER A 40 -50.08 -15.01 -8.99
CA SER A 40 -51.54 -15.14 -8.99
C SER A 40 -52.09 -15.62 -7.65
N SER A 41 -51.39 -16.55 -6.99
CA SER A 41 -51.80 -17.06 -5.66
C SER A 41 -51.69 -16.00 -4.55
N PHE A 42 -50.75 -15.08 -4.69
CA PHE A 42 -50.56 -13.95 -3.79
C PHE A 42 -51.65 -12.88 -3.97
N GLN A 43 -52.01 -12.55 -5.21
CA GLN A 43 -53.12 -11.64 -5.50
C GLN A 43 -54.46 -12.21 -5.00
N ASP A 44 -54.69 -13.51 -5.16
CA ASP A 44 -55.87 -14.20 -4.59
C ASP A 44 -55.89 -14.16 -3.06
N ALA A 45 -54.73 -14.25 -2.41
CA ALA A 45 -54.61 -14.16 -0.96
C ALA A 45 -54.86 -12.73 -0.44
N LEU A 46 -54.39 -11.71 -1.16
CA LEU A 46 -54.66 -10.29 -0.89
C LEU A 46 -56.15 -9.96 -1.01
N LEU A 47 -56.78 -10.43 -2.09
CA LEU A 47 -58.21 -10.25 -2.30
C LEU A 47 -59.03 -10.88 -1.17
N LYS A 48 -58.67 -12.11 -0.76
CA LYS A 48 -59.30 -12.80 0.38
C LYS A 48 -59.12 -12.05 1.70
N ALA A 49 -57.93 -11.50 1.97
CA ALA A 49 -57.67 -10.72 3.17
C ALA A 49 -58.53 -9.44 3.23
N ASN A 50 -58.63 -8.73 2.10
CA ASN A 50 -59.47 -7.53 1.98
C ASN A 50 -60.96 -7.84 2.16
N THR A 51 -61.47 -8.92 1.58
CA THR A 51 -62.88 -9.33 1.79
C THR A 51 -63.19 -9.64 3.24
N VAL A 52 -62.30 -10.35 3.96
CA VAL A 52 -62.50 -10.68 5.37
C VAL A 52 -62.45 -9.42 6.25
N LEU A 53 -61.57 -8.47 5.93
CA LEU A 53 -61.49 -7.18 6.62
C LEU A 53 -62.72 -6.31 6.39
N GLU A 54 -63.27 -6.28 5.17
CA GLU A 54 -64.51 -5.59 4.86
C GLU A 54 -65.68 -6.16 5.65
N GLU A 55 -65.84 -7.48 5.72
CA GLU A 55 -66.90 -8.12 6.51
C GLU A 55 -66.84 -7.74 8.00
N ILE A 56 -65.62 -7.69 8.57
CA ILE A 56 -65.40 -7.30 9.98
C ILE A 56 -65.73 -5.81 10.18
N LEU A 57 -65.27 -4.95 9.27
CA LEU A 57 -65.50 -3.50 9.34
C LEU A 57 -66.99 -3.15 9.19
N ASP A 58 -67.70 -3.83 8.30
CA ASP A 58 -69.12 -3.60 8.03
C ASP A 58 -70.01 -4.05 9.22
N ASP A 59 -69.69 -5.18 9.88
CA ASP A 59 -70.38 -5.59 11.13
C ASP A 59 -70.11 -4.61 12.29
N LEU A 60 -68.89 -4.07 12.39
CA LEU A 60 -68.55 -3.05 13.38
C LEU A 60 -69.30 -1.74 13.14
N GLN A 61 -69.34 -1.23 11.89
CA GLN A 61 -70.00 0.03 11.54
C GLN A 61 -71.53 -0.01 11.68
N ARG A 62 -72.18 -1.14 11.32
CA ARG A 62 -73.62 -1.35 11.49
C ARG A 62 -74.06 -1.29 12.97
N ARG A 63 -73.15 -1.52 13.91
CA ARG A 63 -73.44 -1.51 15.35
C ARG A 63 -73.18 -0.15 16.00
N THR A 64 -72.20 0.61 15.51
CA THR A 64 -71.94 2.00 15.96
C THR A 64 -73.14 2.92 15.72
N THR A 65 -73.90 2.70 14.64
CA THR A 65 -75.10 3.46 14.29
C THR A 65 -76.37 3.04 15.06
N ARG A 66 -76.41 1.84 15.65
CA ARG A 66 -77.57 1.32 16.43
C ARG A 66 -77.40 1.38 17.95
N GLN A 67 -76.22 1.70 18.48
CA GLN A 67 -75.89 1.63 19.92
C GLN A 67 -75.76 2.99 20.63
N SER A 68 -76.55 4.02 20.28
CA SER A 68 -76.71 5.20 21.16
C SER A 68 -77.62 4.95 22.38
N ARG A 69 -78.22 3.76 22.55
CA ARG A 69 -79.17 3.50 23.65
C ARG A 69 -78.91 2.29 24.55
N LEU A 70 -77.86 1.49 24.37
CA LEU A 70 -77.51 0.42 25.33
C LEU A 70 -75.98 0.28 25.47
N ALA A 71 -75.39 1.20 26.23
CA ALA A 71 -74.01 1.09 26.71
C ALA A 71 -73.97 0.16 27.94
N LYS A 72 -73.69 -1.13 27.71
CA LYS A 72 -73.05 -2.09 28.63
C LYS A 72 -73.26 -3.51 28.08
N LEU A 73 -72.33 -3.99 27.26
CA LEU A 73 -71.80 -5.36 27.26
C LEU A 73 -70.89 -5.55 26.04
N GLY A 74 -69.64 -5.92 26.29
CA GLY A 74 -68.91 -6.99 25.60
C GLY A 74 -68.64 -6.92 24.09
N TRP A 75 -67.41 -7.29 23.76
CA TRP A 75 -66.98 -7.92 22.50
C TRP A 75 -68.04 -8.91 21.93
N PRO A 76 -68.18 -9.11 20.61
CA PRO A 76 -69.35 -9.77 20.02
C PRO A 76 -69.62 -11.20 20.55
N SER A 77 -70.88 -11.48 20.91
CA SER A 77 -71.37 -12.77 21.41
C SER A 77 -71.72 -13.78 20.31
N LYS A 78 -70.86 -13.90 19.30
CA LYS A 78 -70.71 -15.10 18.47
C LYS A 78 -69.21 -15.40 18.37
N LYS A 79 -68.69 -15.96 19.45
CA LYS A 79 -67.27 -16.26 19.62
C LYS A 79 -66.71 -17.10 18.45
N GLY A 80 -67.52 -18.03 17.90
CA GLY A 80 -67.11 -18.93 16.81
C GLY A 80 -66.88 -18.28 15.43
N ASP A 81 -67.72 -17.34 15.00
CA ASP A 81 -67.58 -16.71 13.68
C ASP A 81 -66.37 -15.75 13.65
N LEU A 82 -66.14 -15.02 14.75
CA LEU A 82 -65.00 -14.10 14.88
C LEU A 82 -63.66 -14.84 15.08
N GLU A 83 -63.65 -15.93 15.86
CA GLU A 83 -62.49 -16.81 15.96
C GLU A 83 -62.14 -17.43 14.59
N GLY A 84 -63.14 -17.71 13.75
CA GLY A 84 -62.96 -18.16 12.37
C GLY A 84 -62.27 -17.13 11.48
N SER A 85 -62.74 -15.87 11.49
CA SER A 85 -62.13 -14.78 10.70
C SER A 85 -60.72 -14.41 11.21
N ILE A 86 -60.49 -14.42 12.52
CA ILE A 86 -59.16 -14.19 13.11
C ILE A 86 -58.19 -15.32 12.72
N ALA A 87 -58.62 -16.58 12.80
CA ALA A 87 -57.79 -17.71 12.39
C ALA A 87 -57.46 -17.70 10.89
N GLN A 88 -58.38 -17.23 10.03
CA GLN A 88 -58.10 -17.03 8.61
C GLN A 88 -57.08 -15.90 8.38
N LEU A 89 -57.21 -14.78 9.09
CA LEU A 89 -56.24 -13.68 9.06
C LEU A 89 -54.86 -14.12 9.58
N GLU A 90 -54.78 -14.97 10.60
CA GLU A 90 -53.50 -15.52 11.08
C GLU A 90 -52.83 -16.46 10.07
N ARG A 91 -53.62 -17.28 9.35
CA ARG A 91 -53.10 -18.14 8.26
C ARG A 91 -52.60 -17.30 7.08
N LEU A 92 -53.36 -16.28 6.69
CA LEU A 92 -52.94 -15.35 5.64
C LEU A 92 -51.70 -14.55 6.08
N LYS A 93 -51.63 -14.11 7.34
CA LYS A 93 -50.43 -13.48 7.92
C LYS A 93 -49.21 -14.40 7.82
N THR A 94 -49.37 -15.67 8.16
CA THR A 94 -48.28 -16.67 8.09
C THR A 94 -47.85 -16.88 6.64
N TYR A 95 -48.79 -16.95 5.70
CA TYR A 95 -48.51 -17.06 4.27
C TYR A 95 -47.79 -15.81 3.72
N PHE A 96 -48.23 -14.59 4.07
CA PHE A 96 -47.56 -13.34 3.69
C PHE A 96 -46.15 -13.25 4.26
N ILE A 97 -45.94 -13.65 5.52
CA ILE A 97 -44.61 -13.69 6.12
C ILE A 97 -43.69 -14.65 5.35
N LEU A 98 -44.19 -15.84 4.95
CA LEU A 98 -43.41 -16.80 4.18
C LEU A 98 -43.06 -16.28 2.78
N VAL A 99 -43.99 -15.63 2.08
CA VAL A 99 -43.73 -15.04 0.75
C VAL A 99 -42.74 -13.89 0.85
N ILE A 100 -42.92 -12.97 1.82
CA ILE A 100 -42.00 -11.85 2.05
C ILE A 100 -40.61 -12.34 2.47
N LEU A 101 -40.50 -13.39 3.28
CA LEU A 101 -39.22 -14.01 3.63
C LEU A 101 -38.56 -14.69 2.43
N ASN A 102 -39.35 -15.28 1.53
CA ASN A 102 -38.83 -15.89 0.31
C ASN A 102 -38.33 -14.83 -0.69
N ASP A 103 -39.05 -13.72 -0.87
CA ASP A 103 -38.60 -12.58 -1.69
C ASP A 103 -37.39 -11.87 -1.06
N ARG A 104 -37.34 -11.75 0.27
CA ARG A 104 -36.14 -11.28 0.98
C ARG A 104 -34.94 -12.20 0.72
N SER A 105 -35.12 -13.51 0.64
CA SER A 105 -34.03 -14.44 0.32
C SER A 105 -33.51 -14.30 -1.12
N VAL A 106 -34.35 -13.84 -2.05
CA VAL A 106 -33.97 -13.53 -3.44
C VAL A 106 -33.26 -12.18 -3.50
N ALA A 107 -33.79 -11.15 -2.84
CA ALA A 107 -33.15 -9.84 -2.72
C ALA A 107 -31.80 -9.91 -1.95
N GLU A 108 -31.70 -10.74 -0.91
CA GLU A 108 -30.44 -11.01 -0.19
C GLU A 108 -29.42 -11.74 -1.08
N LYS A 109 -29.86 -12.63 -1.98
CA LYS A 109 -28.96 -13.28 -2.95
C LYS A 109 -28.47 -12.29 -4.01
N GLU A 110 -29.32 -11.44 -4.56
CA GLU A 110 -28.93 -10.44 -5.56
C GLU A 110 -28.03 -9.34 -4.98
N THR A 111 -28.32 -8.89 -3.76
CA THR A 111 -27.45 -7.96 -3.03
C THR A 111 -26.14 -8.62 -2.60
N ALA A 112 -26.13 -9.90 -2.20
CA ALA A 112 -24.91 -10.63 -1.89
C ALA A 112 -24.00 -10.83 -3.13
N HIS A 113 -24.56 -11.14 -4.31
CA HIS A 113 -23.79 -11.25 -5.55
C HIS A 113 -23.21 -9.90 -5.97
N SER A 114 -23.96 -8.80 -5.81
CA SER A 114 -23.48 -7.45 -6.09
C SER A 114 -22.38 -7.02 -5.11
N ILE A 115 -22.51 -7.35 -3.82
CA ILE A 115 -21.48 -7.10 -2.81
C ILE A 115 -20.23 -7.95 -3.06
N ASP A 116 -20.37 -9.20 -3.49
CA ASP A 116 -19.24 -10.08 -3.78
C ASP A 116 -18.50 -9.65 -5.07
N ALA A 117 -19.22 -9.18 -6.09
CA ALA A 117 -18.64 -8.58 -7.29
C ALA A 117 -17.87 -7.30 -6.97
N VAL A 118 -18.43 -6.40 -6.15
CA VAL A 118 -17.73 -5.18 -5.70
C VAL A 118 -16.48 -5.52 -4.87
N LYS A 119 -16.59 -6.48 -3.95
CA LYS A 119 -15.43 -6.96 -3.16
C LYS A 119 -14.36 -7.60 -4.04
N THR A 120 -14.76 -8.33 -5.08
CA THR A 120 -13.84 -8.96 -6.03
C THR A 120 -13.12 -7.91 -6.87
N ASN A 121 -13.85 -6.89 -7.36
CA ASN A 121 -13.27 -5.78 -8.11
C ASN A 121 -12.26 -4.98 -7.29
N GLU A 122 -12.54 -4.71 -6.01
CA GLU A 122 -11.57 -4.04 -5.12
C GLU A 122 -10.33 -4.90 -4.86
N LYS A 123 -10.48 -6.23 -4.76
CA LYS A 123 -9.33 -7.14 -4.67
C LYS A 123 -8.50 -7.16 -5.96
N THR A 124 -9.14 -7.12 -7.13
CA THR A 124 -8.45 -7.03 -8.42
C THR A 124 -7.68 -5.72 -8.55
N LYS A 125 -8.28 -4.58 -8.16
CA LYS A 125 -7.61 -3.27 -8.17
C LYS A 125 -6.37 -3.25 -7.26
N THR A 126 -6.51 -3.71 -6.02
CA THR A 126 -5.39 -3.76 -5.05
C THR A 126 -4.30 -4.74 -5.47
N TRP A 127 -4.64 -5.78 -6.23
CA TRP A 127 -3.66 -6.73 -6.78
C TRP A 127 -2.83 -6.14 -7.93
N ILE A 128 -3.46 -5.47 -8.91
CA ILE A 128 -2.76 -4.93 -10.09
C ILE A 128 -2.15 -3.54 -9.81
N CYS A 129 -2.69 -2.79 -8.84
CA CYS A 129 -2.21 -1.49 -8.42
C CYS A 129 -1.78 -1.52 -6.95
N ALA A 130 -0.49 -1.76 -6.73
CA ALA A 130 0.12 -1.81 -5.39
C ALA A 130 0.41 -0.41 -4.80
N VAL A 131 0.13 0.67 -5.54
CA VAL A 131 0.53 2.05 -5.17
C VAL A 131 -0.71 2.95 -5.05
N ASP A 132 -0.83 3.69 -3.95
CA ASP A 132 -1.86 4.71 -3.78
C ASP A 132 -1.46 6.02 -4.47
N PHE A 133 -1.72 6.09 -5.77
CA PHE A 133 -1.49 7.30 -6.58
C PHE A 133 -2.29 8.52 -6.11
N GLY A 134 -3.44 8.32 -5.45
CA GLY A 134 -4.28 9.40 -4.94
C GLY A 134 -3.66 10.10 -3.72
N SER A 135 -3.07 9.32 -2.80
CA SER A 135 -2.31 9.87 -1.67
C SER A 135 -1.09 10.65 -2.15
N MET A 136 -0.35 10.12 -3.13
CA MET A 136 0.80 10.81 -3.72
C MET A 136 0.40 12.14 -4.38
N HIS A 137 -0.70 12.15 -5.14
CA HIS A 137 -1.23 13.37 -5.74
C HIS A 137 -1.62 14.41 -4.70
N ARG A 138 -2.32 14.02 -3.62
CA ARG A 138 -2.68 14.93 -2.53
C ARG A 138 -1.45 15.52 -1.82
N LYS A 139 -0.41 14.71 -1.61
CA LYS A 139 0.86 15.18 -1.04
C LYS A 139 1.57 16.17 -1.96
N ALA A 140 1.59 15.93 -3.26
CA ALA A 140 2.15 16.88 -4.22
C ALA A 140 1.35 18.21 -4.24
N ARG A 141 0.02 18.13 -4.13
CA ARG A 141 -0.89 19.27 -4.06
C ARG A 141 -0.73 20.10 -2.79
N SER A 142 -0.52 19.46 -1.63
CA SER A 142 -0.36 20.19 -0.36
C SER A 142 0.90 21.07 -0.33
N LEU A 143 1.89 20.75 -1.15
CA LEU A 143 3.11 21.54 -1.32
C LEU A 143 2.91 22.73 -2.29
N CYS A 144 1.81 22.78 -3.04
CA CYS A 144 1.55 23.82 -4.02
C CYS A 144 1.07 25.12 -3.34
N GLN A 145 1.76 26.23 -3.60
CA GLN A 145 1.35 27.56 -3.13
C GLN A 145 0.57 28.30 -4.23
N PRO A 146 -0.45 29.13 -3.89
CA PRO A 146 -1.22 29.90 -4.86
C PRO A 146 -0.32 30.70 -5.82
N GLY A 147 -0.60 30.61 -7.13
CA GLY A 147 0.20 31.25 -8.19
C GLY A 147 1.44 30.46 -8.66
N THR A 148 1.82 29.38 -7.97
CA THR A 148 2.90 28.49 -8.40
C THR A 148 2.53 27.81 -9.72
N GLY A 149 3.41 27.90 -10.72
CA GLY A 149 3.17 27.26 -12.03
C GLY A 149 2.24 28.04 -12.95
N ALA A 150 1.84 29.27 -12.61
CA ALA A 150 0.98 30.10 -13.47
C ALA A 150 1.57 30.31 -14.89
N TRP A 151 2.89 30.51 -15.00
CA TRP A 151 3.58 30.60 -16.29
C TRP A 151 3.46 29.32 -17.12
N PHE A 152 3.44 28.17 -16.44
CA PHE A 152 3.35 26.86 -17.07
C PHE A 152 1.92 26.61 -17.53
N ILE A 153 0.93 26.86 -16.67
CA ILE A 153 -0.50 26.77 -16.97
C ILE A 153 -0.88 27.70 -18.11
N GLN A 154 -0.51 28.98 -18.03
CA GLN A 154 -0.90 30.01 -19.01
C GLN A 154 -0.12 29.93 -20.33
N GLY A 155 1.02 29.26 -20.34
CA GLY A 155 1.90 29.12 -21.49
C GLY A 155 1.91 27.70 -22.07
N PRO A 156 3.02 26.95 -21.91
CA PRO A 156 3.20 25.66 -22.58
C PRO A 156 2.09 24.64 -22.32
N LEU A 157 1.62 24.53 -21.08
CA LEU A 157 0.59 23.55 -20.73
C LEU A 157 -0.74 23.87 -21.42
N ARG A 158 -1.17 25.14 -21.44
CA ARG A 158 -2.38 25.55 -22.17
C ARG A 158 -2.30 25.20 -23.64
N SER A 159 -1.15 25.42 -24.28
CA SER A 159 -0.96 25.05 -25.69
C SER A 159 -1.01 23.54 -25.93
N TRP A 160 -0.56 22.74 -24.95
CA TRP A 160 -0.59 21.29 -25.00
C TRP A 160 -1.98 20.70 -24.71
N ILE A 161 -2.80 21.35 -23.87
CA ILE A 161 -4.18 20.95 -23.57
C ILE A 161 -5.16 21.37 -24.69
N ALA A 162 -4.82 22.41 -25.45
CA ALA A 162 -5.66 22.92 -26.51
C ALA A 162 -6.00 21.82 -27.55
N PRO A 163 -7.25 21.75 -28.05
CA PRO A 163 -7.64 20.75 -29.05
C PRO A 163 -6.73 20.77 -30.28
N GLU A 164 -6.32 21.97 -30.71
CA GLU A 164 -5.40 22.19 -31.85
C GLU A 164 -3.92 21.94 -31.54
N GLY A 165 -3.58 21.49 -30.33
CA GLY A 165 -2.21 21.25 -29.90
C GLY A 165 -1.50 20.20 -30.76
N LYS A 166 -0.48 20.61 -31.53
CA LYS A 166 0.32 19.72 -32.40
C LYS A 166 1.28 18.81 -31.63
N CYS A 167 1.52 19.09 -30.36
CA CYS A 167 2.47 18.37 -29.50
C CYS A 167 1.73 17.32 -28.68
N ARG A 168 2.07 16.04 -28.88
CA ARG A 168 1.46 14.92 -28.16
C ARG A 168 2.26 14.47 -26.95
N MET A 169 3.54 14.86 -26.87
CA MET A 169 4.43 14.53 -25.76
C MET A 169 5.03 15.80 -25.14
N LEU A 170 4.67 16.09 -23.89
CA LEU A 170 5.23 17.20 -23.13
C LEU A 170 6.26 16.69 -22.12
N SER A 171 7.50 17.16 -22.21
CA SER A 171 8.56 16.77 -21.28
C SER A 171 8.99 17.95 -20.42
N LEU A 172 8.83 17.81 -19.12
CA LEU A 172 9.29 18.78 -18.12
C LEU A 172 10.60 18.29 -17.51
N GLU A 173 11.70 18.91 -17.92
CA GLU A 173 13.05 18.60 -17.45
C GLU A 173 13.55 19.65 -16.45
N GLY A 174 14.26 19.20 -15.43
CA GLY A 174 14.83 20.12 -14.46
C GLY A 174 15.58 19.41 -13.35
N LYS A 175 16.54 20.10 -12.75
CA LYS A 175 17.36 19.57 -11.66
C LYS A 175 16.50 18.98 -10.53
N SER A 176 17.07 18.06 -9.76
CA SER A 176 16.40 17.56 -8.56
C SER A 176 16.05 18.71 -7.61
N GLY A 177 14.88 18.65 -6.95
CA GLY A 177 14.39 19.74 -6.10
C GLY A 177 13.90 21.01 -6.82
N SER A 178 13.78 21.01 -8.15
CA SER A 178 13.22 22.16 -8.91
C SER A 178 11.68 22.27 -8.87
N GLY A 179 10.97 21.42 -8.12
CA GLY A 179 9.50 21.52 -7.98
C GLY A 179 8.70 20.88 -9.13
N LYS A 180 9.31 19.96 -9.90
CA LYS A 180 8.64 19.23 -10.99
C LYS A 180 7.38 18.48 -10.55
N THR A 181 7.43 17.77 -9.43
CA THR A 181 6.28 17.06 -8.84
C THR A 181 5.12 17.98 -8.50
N VAL A 182 5.41 19.18 -7.98
CA VAL A 182 4.40 20.21 -7.70
C VAL A 182 3.79 20.73 -9.01
N LEU A 183 4.63 21.00 -10.03
CA LEU A 183 4.16 21.39 -11.36
C LEU A 183 3.36 20.28 -12.05
N CYS A 184 3.72 19.02 -11.86
CA CYS A 184 2.99 17.84 -12.33
C CYS A 184 1.59 17.78 -11.72
N SER A 185 1.48 17.92 -10.40
CA SER A 185 0.18 17.97 -9.73
C SER A 185 -0.68 19.15 -10.21
N THR A 186 -0.04 20.29 -10.48
CA THR A 186 -0.70 21.48 -11.03
C THR A 186 -1.18 21.23 -12.46
N ALA A 187 -0.40 20.49 -13.25
CA ALA A 187 -0.76 20.10 -14.61
C ALA A 187 -2.01 19.23 -14.63
N ILE A 188 -2.03 18.20 -13.78
CA ILE A 188 -3.16 17.26 -13.66
C ILE A 188 -4.45 18.00 -13.36
N GLU A 189 -4.44 18.92 -12.39
CA GLU A 189 -5.63 19.70 -12.04
C GLU A 189 -6.06 20.64 -13.17
N ALA A 190 -5.12 21.33 -13.82
CA ALA A 190 -5.43 22.16 -14.98
C ALA A 190 -6.00 21.36 -16.16
N VAL A 191 -5.56 20.11 -16.36
CA VAL A 191 -6.14 19.19 -17.34
C VAL A 191 -7.54 18.79 -16.91
N LYS A 192 -7.76 18.36 -15.66
CA LYS A 192 -9.09 18.03 -15.12
C LYS A 192 -10.09 19.16 -15.35
N ASP A 193 -9.69 20.39 -15.01
CA ASP A 193 -10.52 21.58 -15.20
C ASP A 193 -10.84 21.84 -16.68
N ALA A 194 -9.85 21.64 -17.57
CA ALA A 194 -10.00 21.88 -19.00
C ALA A 194 -10.82 20.80 -19.73
N ILE A 195 -10.84 19.57 -19.22
CA ILE A 195 -11.62 18.47 -19.79
C ILE A 195 -12.98 18.27 -19.12
N ALA A 196 -13.27 18.98 -18.01
CA ALA A 196 -14.54 18.87 -17.29
C ALA A 196 -15.77 19.15 -18.19
N THR A 197 -15.61 19.96 -19.24
CA THR A 197 -16.66 20.27 -20.23
C THR A 197 -16.54 19.46 -21.51
N ARG A 198 -15.54 18.59 -21.66
CA ARG A 198 -15.32 17.77 -22.86
C ARG A 198 -15.95 16.39 -22.69
N THR A 199 -16.66 15.91 -23.71
CA THR A 199 -17.25 14.57 -23.69
C THR A 199 -16.22 13.51 -24.04
N SER A 200 -16.23 12.38 -23.32
CA SER A 200 -15.34 11.23 -23.55
C SER A 200 -13.84 11.54 -23.43
N SER A 201 -13.46 12.51 -22.58
CA SER A 201 -12.06 12.83 -22.28
C SER A 201 -11.71 12.44 -20.85
N GLN A 202 -10.52 11.90 -20.64
CA GLN A 202 -10.07 11.49 -19.31
C GLN A 202 -8.61 11.88 -19.06
N VAL A 203 -8.27 12.10 -17.80
CA VAL A 203 -6.89 12.27 -17.34
C VAL A 203 -6.55 11.21 -16.32
N ILE A 204 -5.45 10.52 -16.55
CA ILE A 204 -4.90 9.50 -15.67
C ILE A 204 -3.45 9.85 -15.36
N TYR A 205 -2.98 9.52 -14.17
CA TYR A 205 -1.66 9.94 -13.72
C TYR A 205 -0.96 8.93 -12.83
N TYR A 206 0.37 9.01 -12.78
CA TYR A 206 1.20 8.15 -11.94
C TYR A 206 2.40 8.93 -11.41
N TYR A 207 2.85 8.60 -10.20
CA TYR A 207 4.05 9.18 -9.60
C TYR A 207 5.07 8.07 -9.36
N CYS A 208 6.20 8.10 -10.07
CA CYS A 208 7.32 7.22 -9.77
C CYS A 208 8.00 7.67 -8.47
N SER A 209 8.40 6.73 -7.63
CA SER A 209 9.10 7.01 -6.38
C SER A 209 10.27 6.06 -6.18
N PHE A 210 11.46 6.60 -5.95
CA PHE A 210 12.64 5.78 -5.68
C PHE A 210 12.55 5.02 -4.34
N HIS A 211 11.74 5.52 -3.40
CA HIS A 211 11.56 4.91 -2.07
C HIS A 211 10.67 3.66 -2.09
N LEU A 212 9.79 3.55 -3.10
CA LEU A 212 8.81 2.47 -3.17
C LEU A 212 9.20 1.52 -4.30
N THR A 213 9.84 0.40 -3.96
CA THR A 213 10.31 -0.62 -4.90
C THR A 213 9.20 -1.14 -5.82
N THR A 214 7.98 -1.29 -5.30
CA THR A 214 6.80 -1.65 -6.10
C THR A 214 6.41 -0.59 -7.11
N SER A 215 6.70 0.70 -6.90
CA SER A 215 6.43 1.76 -7.90
C SER A 215 7.45 1.81 -9.04
N GLN A 216 8.52 1.01 -8.95
CA GLN A 216 9.59 1.01 -9.95
C GLN A 216 9.33 0.05 -11.11
N GLU A 217 8.42 -0.93 -10.96
CA GLU A 217 8.12 -1.90 -12.02
C GLU A 217 7.06 -1.38 -13.00
N LEU A 218 7.28 -1.63 -14.30
CA LEU A 218 6.40 -1.21 -15.39
C LEU A 218 4.97 -1.72 -15.23
N VAL A 219 4.81 -2.96 -14.74
CA VAL A 219 3.50 -3.60 -14.58
C VAL A 219 2.59 -2.82 -13.62
N TYR A 220 3.12 -2.34 -12.49
CA TYR A 220 2.31 -1.59 -11.53
C TYR A 220 1.98 -0.18 -12.01
N LEU A 221 2.83 0.43 -12.85
CA LEU A 221 2.50 1.68 -13.53
C LEU A 221 1.33 1.47 -14.49
N LEU A 222 1.44 0.51 -15.41
CA LEU A 222 0.38 0.20 -16.37
C LEU A 222 -0.91 -0.25 -15.66
N GLY A 223 -0.78 -1.02 -14.59
CA GLY A 223 -1.87 -1.42 -13.70
C GLY A 223 -2.57 -0.22 -13.06
N ALA A 224 -1.84 0.75 -12.54
CA ALA A 224 -2.41 1.97 -11.97
C ALA A 224 -3.13 2.83 -13.02
N LEU A 225 -2.64 2.86 -14.26
CA LEU A 225 -3.33 3.52 -15.37
C LEU A 225 -4.65 2.82 -15.72
N LEU A 226 -4.66 1.48 -15.78
CA LEU A 226 -5.85 0.68 -16.01
C LEU A 226 -6.88 0.81 -14.89
N VAL A 227 -6.44 0.84 -13.63
CA VAL A 227 -7.33 1.03 -12.47
C VAL A 227 -8.02 2.39 -12.56
N GLN A 228 -7.33 3.47 -12.95
CA GLN A 228 -7.97 4.77 -13.16
C GLN A 228 -8.93 4.77 -14.35
N LEU A 229 -8.59 4.11 -15.46
CA LEU A 229 -9.54 3.94 -16.58
C LEU A 229 -10.77 3.12 -16.17
N SER A 230 -10.60 2.15 -15.26
CA SER A 230 -11.70 1.28 -14.80
C SER A 230 -12.79 2.02 -14.04
N GLU A 231 -12.52 3.24 -13.57
CA GLU A 231 -13.55 4.12 -12.99
C GLU A 231 -14.60 4.54 -14.03
N SER A 232 -14.18 4.67 -15.29
CA SER A 232 -15.06 4.98 -16.43
C SER A 232 -15.46 3.74 -17.24
N TYR A 233 -14.63 2.68 -17.22
CA TYR A 233 -14.84 1.44 -17.96
C TYR A 233 -14.65 0.22 -17.06
N PRO A 234 -15.67 -0.16 -16.25
CA PRO A 234 -15.59 -1.28 -15.33
C PRO A 234 -15.21 -2.63 -15.98
N GLU A 235 -15.48 -2.80 -17.28
CA GLU A 235 -15.18 -4.01 -18.07
C GLU A 235 -13.69 -4.34 -18.11
N ILE A 236 -12.82 -3.36 -17.87
CA ILE A 236 -11.37 -3.57 -17.72
C ILE A 236 -11.08 -4.57 -16.60
N LEU A 237 -11.83 -4.51 -15.49
CA LEU A 237 -11.63 -5.39 -14.35
C LEU A 237 -12.03 -6.82 -14.68
N ASP A 238 -13.06 -7.01 -15.52
CA ASP A 238 -13.52 -8.32 -15.97
C ASP A 238 -12.46 -9.03 -16.81
N GLU A 239 -11.78 -8.31 -17.71
CA GLU A 239 -10.66 -8.87 -18.49
C GLU A 239 -9.45 -9.23 -17.61
N LEU A 240 -9.24 -8.51 -16.51
CA LEU A 240 -8.19 -8.81 -15.54
C LEU A 240 -8.58 -9.94 -14.57
N GLN A 241 -9.85 -10.35 -14.48
CA GLN A 241 -10.29 -11.36 -13.53
C GLN A 241 -9.67 -12.73 -13.79
N GLU A 242 -9.44 -13.12 -15.05
CA GLU A 242 -8.86 -14.44 -15.36
C GLU A 242 -7.43 -14.53 -14.82
N SER A 243 -6.62 -13.50 -15.06
CA SER A 243 -5.26 -13.39 -14.54
C SER A 243 -5.24 -13.27 -13.01
N PHE A 244 -6.19 -12.52 -12.43
CA PHE A 244 -6.37 -12.42 -10.98
C PHE A 244 -6.68 -13.79 -10.33
N LYS A 245 -7.61 -14.57 -10.91
CA LYS A 245 -7.96 -15.91 -10.43
C LYS A 245 -6.76 -16.86 -10.47
N ARG A 246 -5.91 -16.74 -11.50
CA ARG A 246 -4.66 -17.51 -11.63
C ARG A 246 -3.52 -16.98 -10.75
N ARG A 247 -3.69 -15.81 -10.11
CA ARG A 247 -2.63 -15.06 -9.39
C ARG A 247 -1.38 -14.84 -10.24
N ALA A 248 -1.55 -14.72 -11.55
CA ALA A 248 -0.48 -14.52 -12.51
C ALA A 248 -0.43 -13.04 -12.91
N ILE A 249 0.69 -12.38 -12.63
CA ILE A 249 0.89 -10.97 -13.01
C ILE A 249 0.92 -10.89 -14.55
N PRO A 250 0.02 -10.12 -15.19
CA PRO A 250 -0.01 -10.00 -16.65
C PRO A 250 1.30 -9.43 -17.19
N GLN A 251 1.66 -9.82 -18.42
CA GLN A 251 2.83 -9.26 -19.07
C GLN A 251 2.59 -7.79 -19.45
N PRO A 252 3.63 -6.93 -19.48
CA PRO A 252 3.47 -5.53 -19.86
C PRO A 252 2.76 -5.32 -21.20
N ASP A 253 3.06 -6.15 -22.21
CA ASP A 253 2.46 -6.05 -23.54
C ASP A 253 0.94 -6.33 -23.53
N GLU A 254 0.48 -7.22 -22.65
CA GLU A 254 -0.94 -7.50 -22.45
C GLU A 254 -1.65 -6.28 -21.86
N LEU A 255 -1.03 -5.62 -20.89
CA LEU A 255 -1.56 -4.41 -20.25
C LEU A 255 -1.58 -3.21 -21.22
N VAL A 256 -0.54 -3.05 -22.04
CA VAL A 256 -0.50 -2.04 -23.12
C VAL A 256 -1.62 -2.30 -24.13
N SER A 257 -1.82 -3.56 -24.53
CA SER A 257 -2.90 -3.94 -25.45
C SER A 257 -4.28 -3.64 -24.87
N LEU A 258 -4.47 -3.89 -23.58
CA LEU A 258 -5.71 -3.57 -22.85
C LEU A 258 -5.95 -2.06 -22.77
N LEU A 259 -4.92 -1.27 -22.44
CA LEU A 259 -4.98 0.19 -22.48
C LEU A 259 -5.37 0.69 -23.89
N LEU A 260 -4.77 0.14 -24.94
CA LEU A 260 -5.10 0.51 -26.33
C LEU A 260 -6.52 0.13 -26.74
N LYS A 261 -7.07 -0.97 -26.20
CA LYS A 261 -8.44 -1.39 -26.45
C LYS A 261 -9.45 -0.39 -25.90
N PHE A 262 -9.29 0.01 -24.64
CA PHE A 262 -10.22 0.91 -23.95
C PHE A 262 -9.96 2.40 -24.19
N THR A 263 -8.85 2.74 -24.85
CA THR A 263 -8.60 4.12 -25.30
C THR A 263 -9.24 4.46 -26.64
N LYS A 264 -9.51 3.49 -27.52
CA LYS A 264 -10.17 3.75 -28.82
C LYS A 264 -11.50 4.53 -28.75
N PRO A 265 -12.38 4.29 -27.76
CA PRO A 265 -13.63 5.04 -27.63
C PRO A 265 -13.48 6.47 -27.08
N LEU A 266 -12.32 6.80 -26.49
CA LEU A 266 -12.07 8.11 -25.90
C LEU A 266 -11.80 9.16 -26.99
N SER A 267 -12.33 10.36 -26.81
CA SER A 267 -12.00 11.50 -27.68
C SER A 267 -10.56 11.95 -27.46
N GLU A 268 -10.15 12.04 -26.19
CA GLU A 268 -8.77 12.34 -25.79
C GLU A 268 -8.45 11.67 -24.44
N LEU A 269 -7.28 11.03 -24.34
CA LEU A 269 -6.71 10.56 -23.08
C LEU A 269 -5.43 11.33 -22.76
N PHE A 270 -5.39 11.95 -21.58
CA PHE A 270 -4.21 12.59 -21.02
C PHE A 270 -3.54 11.67 -20.01
N ILE A 271 -2.28 11.30 -20.25
CA ILE A 271 -1.47 10.49 -19.33
C ILE A 271 -0.37 11.37 -18.75
N VAL A 272 -0.29 11.48 -17.42
CA VAL A 272 0.74 12.29 -16.75
C VAL A 272 1.59 11.41 -15.84
N VAL A 273 2.89 11.31 -16.09
CA VAL A 273 3.81 10.49 -15.29
C VAL A 273 4.90 11.36 -14.66
N ASP A 274 4.93 11.43 -13.34
CA ASP A 274 5.95 12.16 -12.60
C ASP A 274 7.21 11.32 -12.38
N ALA A 275 8.37 11.96 -12.50
CA ALA A 275 9.68 11.50 -12.09
C ALA A 275 10.08 10.14 -12.68
N ILE A 276 9.91 9.94 -13.99
CA ILE A 276 10.19 8.65 -14.66
C ILE A 276 11.61 8.12 -14.37
N ASN A 277 12.58 9.01 -14.14
CA ASN A 277 13.97 8.68 -13.81
C ASN A 277 14.16 8.09 -12.41
N GLU A 278 13.15 8.11 -11.55
CA GLU A 278 13.17 7.47 -10.23
C GLU A 278 12.84 5.97 -10.29
N SER A 279 12.37 5.47 -11.43
CA SER A 279 12.28 4.04 -11.70
C SER A 279 13.59 3.48 -12.28
N ARG A 280 14.03 2.33 -11.77
CA ARG A 280 15.14 1.54 -12.35
C ARG A 280 14.85 1.05 -13.77
N LYS A 281 13.58 1.04 -14.18
CA LYS A 281 13.09 0.63 -15.50
C LYS A 281 12.63 1.82 -16.35
N SER A 282 13.16 3.02 -16.08
CA SER A 282 12.78 4.27 -16.77
C SER A 282 12.78 4.18 -18.31
N ALA A 283 13.73 3.46 -18.91
CA ALA A 283 13.76 3.22 -20.36
C ALA A 283 12.55 2.39 -20.85
N GLN A 284 12.21 1.30 -20.15
CA GLN A 284 11.07 0.46 -20.50
C GLN A 284 9.74 1.20 -20.31
N ILE A 285 9.63 2.04 -19.27
CA ILE A 285 8.47 2.91 -19.06
C ILE A 285 8.34 3.89 -20.23
N LEU A 286 9.43 4.54 -20.61
CA LEU A 286 9.42 5.48 -21.73
C LEU A 286 9.04 4.78 -23.04
N ASP A 287 9.58 3.59 -23.32
CA ASP A 287 9.26 2.81 -24.52
C ASP A 287 7.78 2.40 -24.55
N ALA A 288 7.20 1.98 -23.42
CA ALA A 288 5.78 1.65 -23.32
C ALA A 288 4.89 2.89 -23.57
N LEU A 289 5.24 4.05 -23.00
CA LEU A 289 4.53 5.31 -23.23
C LEU A 289 4.63 5.78 -24.70
N LEU A 290 5.80 5.62 -25.33
CA LEU A 290 5.99 5.91 -26.75
C LEU A 290 5.17 4.95 -27.62
N THR A 291 5.12 3.66 -27.28
CA THR A 291 4.30 2.67 -27.97
C THR A 291 2.82 3.05 -27.93
N LEU A 292 2.32 3.55 -26.80
CA LEU A 292 0.95 4.08 -26.69
C LEU A 292 0.72 5.30 -27.60
N LEU A 293 1.67 6.24 -27.65
CA LEU A 293 1.59 7.40 -28.54
C LEU A 293 1.59 7.01 -30.02
N GLU A 294 2.42 6.06 -30.42
CA GLU A 294 2.50 5.58 -31.80
C GLU A 294 1.24 4.81 -32.22
N SER A 295 0.67 4.04 -31.30
CA SER A 295 -0.46 3.15 -31.58
C SER A 295 -1.83 3.84 -31.59
N SER A 296 -1.99 4.98 -30.91
CA SER A 296 -3.28 5.69 -30.87
C SER A 296 -3.10 7.20 -30.89
N HIS A 297 -3.80 7.91 -31.78
CA HIS A 297 -3.64 9.35 -32.01
C HIS A 297 -4.33 10.24 -30.97
N ASN A 298 -5.29 9.70 -30.22
CA ASN A 298 -6.07 10.39 -29.19
C ASN A 298 -5.35 10.46 -27.82
N ILE A 299 -4.15 9.88 -27.70
CA ILE A 299 -3.36 9.91 -26.47
C ILE A 299 -2.40 11.09 -26.49
N ARG A 300 -2.37 11.86 -25.40
CA ARG A 300 -1.34 12.86 -25.09
C ARG A 300 -0.66 12.49 -23.78
N ILE A 301 0.67 12.55 -23.75
CA ILE A 301 1.47 12.16 -22.60
C ILE A 301 2.30 13.35 -22.10
N MET A 302 2.35 13.53 -20.79
CA MET A 302 3.28 14.42 -20.11
C MET A 302 4.17 13.60 -19.18
N VAL A 303 5.48 13.86 -19.22
CA VAL A 303 6.46 13.23 -18.31
C VAL A 303 7.32 14.28 -17.63
N THR A 304 7.70 14.02 -16.38
CA THR A 304 8.72 14.81 -15.69
C THR A 304 9.98 13.97 -15.43
N SER A 305 11.16 14.59 -15.56
CA SER A 305 12.45 13.94 -15.32
C SER A 305 13.54 14.94 -14.95
N THR A 306 14.65 14.47 -14.36
CA THR A 306 15.88 15.27 -14.26
C THR A 306 16.61 15.41 -15.59
N THR A 307 16.60 14.34 -16.38
CA THR A 307 17.22 14.21 -17.69
C THR A 307 16.49 13.10 -18.43
N LEU A 308 15.97 13.37 -19.63
CA LEU A 308 15.33 12.33 -20.43
C LEU A 308 16.35 11.66 -21.36
N PRO A 309 16.30 10.33 -21.57
CA PRO A 309 17.05 9.68 -22.64
C PRO A 309 16.72 10.32 -24.01
N PRO A 310 17.66 10.33 -24.97
CA PRO A 310 17.40 10.85 -26.31
C PRO A 310 16.33 10.01 -27.03
N VAL A 311 15.11 10.56 -27.11
CA VAL A 311 14.01 9.96 -27.87
C VAL A 311 14.27 10.19 -29.36
N SER A 312 14.46 9.10 -30.10
CA SER A 312 14.83 9.10 -31.52
C SER A 312 13.63 8.78 -32.41
N ASN A 313 12.50 9.48 -32.22
CA ASN A 313 11.34 9.31 -33.12
C ASN A 313 10.91 10.66 -33.75
N PRO A 314 11.09 10.83 -35.08
CA PRO A 314 10.77 12.08 -35.77
C PRO A 314 9.26 12.36 -35.92
N THR A 315 8.39 11.40 -35.59
CA THR A 315 6.93 11.55 -35.73
C THR A 315 6.24 12.12 -34.48
N ILE A 316 6.93 12.19 -33.34
CA ILE A 316 6.38 12.68 -32.08
C ILE A 316 6.98 14.06 -31.79
N ASN A 317 6.13 15.09 -31.85
CA ASN A 317 6.52 16.44 -31.42
C ASN A 317 6.71 16.46 -29.90
N ILE A 318 7.96 16.62 -29.46
CA ILE A 318 8.33 16.73 -28.04
C ILE A 318 8.62 18.19 -27.69
N LEU A 319 7.88 18.75 -26.75
CA LEU A 319 8.21 20.04 -26.16
C LEU A 319 9.02 19.82 -24.88
N ARG A 320 10.30 20.22 -24.88
CA ARG A 320 11.18 20.17 -23.69
C ARG A 320 11.20 21.52 -23.00
N LEU A 321 10.84 21.54 -21.72
CA LEU A 321 10.91 22.73 -20.88
C LEU A 321 11.97 22.53 -19.81
N PHE A 322 12.96 23.42 -19.78
CA PHE A 322 13.90 23.49 -18.66
C PHE A 322 13.33 24.42 -17.60
N ASN A 323 13.15 23.88 -16.39
CA ASN A 323 12.63 24.64 -15.25
C ASN A 323 13.68 25.62 -14.69
N GLY A 324 13.94 26.70 -15.43
CA GLY A 324 14.70 27.87 -15.00
C GLY A 324 13.74 29.04 -14.81
N TYR A 325 13.35 29.32 -13.57
CA TYR A 325 12.36 30.35 -13.25
C TYR A 325 12.90 31.76 -13.56
N ARG A 326 12.17 32.52 -14.40
CA ARG A 326 12.23 33.99 -14.50
C ARG A 326 10.80 34.54 -14.44
N ASN A 327 10.35 35.08 -13.29
CA ASN A 327 9.86 36.47 -13.21
C ASN A 327 9.36 36.96 -11.82
N THR A 328 9.75 38.22 -11.58
CA THR A 328 9.18 39.38 -10.85
C THR A 328 8.22 39.24 -9.66
N SER A 329 8.73 39.66 -8.48
CA SER A 329 8.17 40.68 -7.54
C SER A 329 8.74 40.51 -6.12
N SER A 330 9.23 41.61 -5.52
CA SER A 330 10.23 41.77 -4.43
C SER A 330 11.69 41.61 -4.88
N VAL A 331 12.15 42.54 -5.71
CA VAL A 331 13.31 42.42 -6.61
C VAL A 331 14.62 42.05 -5.91
N ALA A 332 15.01 42.68 -4.81
CA ALA A 332 16.34 42.44 -4.23
C ALA A 332 16.46 41.08 -3.51
N LEU A 333 15.50 40.76 -2.63
CA LEU A 333 15.46 39.50 -1.88
C LEU A 333 15.32 38.29 -2.81
N ARG A 334 14.45 38.40 -3.83
CA ARG A 334 14.22 37.33 -4.80
C ARG A 334 15.38 37.16 -5.76
N LEU A 335 16.05 38.23 -6.21
CA LEU A 335 17.21 38.12 -7.11
C LEU A 335 18.36 37.38 -6.42
N VAL A 336 18.73 37.76 -5.20
CA VAL A 336 19.81 37.08 -4.44
C VAL A 336 19.46 35.62 -4.17
N LEU A 337 18.21 35.34 -3.75
CA LEU A 337 17.76 33.97 -3.52
C LEU A 337 17.70 33.13 -4.80
N LEU A 338 17.22 33.68 -5.92
CA LEU A 338 17.11 32.95 -7.19
C LEU A 338 18.48 32.74 -7.85
N GLU A 339 19.37 33.71 -7.76
CA GLU A 339 20.75 33.62 -8.25
C GLU A 339 21.52 32.54 -7.48
N LYS A 340 21.54 32.61 -6.14
CA LYS A 340 22.21 31.61 -5.30
C LYS A 340 21.53 30.23 -5.31
N ALA A 341 20.21 30.15 -5.51
CA ALA A 341 19.50 28.87 -5.58
C ALA A 341 19.83 28.04 -6.83
N GLY A 342 20.34 28.65 -7.90
CA GLY A 342 20.69 27.94 -9.14
C GLY A 342 19.54 27.11 -9.75
N GLY A 343 18.28 27.50 -9.47
CA GLY A 343 17.06 26.82 -9.90
C GLY A 343 16.50 25.74 -8.97
N MET A 344 17.04 25.57 -7.74
CA MET A 344 16.54 24.58 -6.77
C MET A 344 15.64 25.21 -5.70
N PHE A 345 14.37 24.81 -5.63
CA PHE A 345 13.45 25.28 -4.60
C PHE A 345 13.86 24.82 -3.19
N ARG A 346 14.57 23.69 -3.09
CA ARG A 346 15.05 23.16 -1.81
C ARG A 346 16.04 24.11 -1.13
N TYR A 347 16.94 24.73 -1.90
CA TYR A 347 17.85 25.73 -1.36
C TYR A 347 17.05 26.89 -0.76
N VAL A 348 16.10 27.46 -1.52
CA VAL A 348 15.24 28.55 -1.05
C VAL A 348 14.46 28.15 0.21
N GLN A 349 13.87 26.95 0.23
CA GLN A 349 13.15 26.43 1.39
C GLN A 349 14.02 26.39 2.65
N CYS A 350 15.26 25.90 2.54
CA CYS A 350 16.19 25.84 3.67
C CYS A 350 16.65 27.23 4.15
N GLN A 351 16.57 28.26 3.29
CA GLN A 351 16.95 29.63 3.65
C GLN A 351 15.77 30.49 4.16
N ILE A 352 14.51 30.15 3.84
CA ILE A 352 13.33 30.92 4.25
C ILE A 352 13.20 30.96 5.78
N GLU A 353 13.33 29.83 6.47
CA GLU A 353 13.20 29.78 7.93
C GLU A 353 14.30 30.60 8.65
N PRO A 354 15.60 30.46 8.32
CA PRO A 354 16.64 31.34 8.86
C PRO A 354 16.41 32.82 8.59
N LEU A 355 15.90 33.18 7.41
CA LEU A 355 15.60 34.57 7.05
C LEU A 355 14.37 35.09 7.80
N ALA A 356 13.33 34.27 7.98
CA ALA A 356 12.13 34.59 8.74
C ALA A 356 12.41 34.74 10.25
N ALA A 357 13.46 34.06 10.76
CA ALA A 357 13.88 34.18 12.15
C ALA A 357 14.58 35.52 12.48
N GLN A 358 15.03 36.27 11.48
CA GLN A 358 15.74 37.54 11.66
C GLN A 358 14.82 38.61 12.25
N LYS A 359 15.34 39.39 13.20
CA LYS A 359 14.53 40.34 13.99
C LYS A 359 14.39 41.69 13.34
N THR A 360 15.31 42.07 12.44
CA THR A 360 15.28 43.36 11.74
C THR A 360 15.57 43.21 10.25
N GLY A 361 15.12 44.17 9.44
CA GLY A 361 15.44 44.20 8.02
C GLY A 361 16.96 44.29 7.72
N ARG A 362 17.73 44.90 8.64
CA ARG A 362 19.20 44.92 8.57
C ARG A 362 19.78 43.52 8.74
N ASP A 363 19.25 42.74 9.69
CA ASP A 363 19.68 41.37 9.93
C ASP A 363 19.30 40.45 8.77
N VAL A 364 18.15 40.69 8.13
CA VAL A 364 17.77 40.00 6.89
C VAL A 364 18.80 40.27 5.78
N ILE A 365 19.20 41.52 5.56
CA ILE A 365 20.21 41.87 4.55
C ILE A 365 21.56 41.23 4.87
N LEU A 366 22.02 41.30 6.12
CA LEU A 366 23.26 40.64 6.54
C LEU A 366 23.19 39.11 6.43
N ALA A 367 22.03 38.51 6.69
CA ALA A 367 21.81 37.09 6.51
C ALA A 367 21.86 36.69 5.02
N LEU A 368 21.34 37.52 4.11
CA LEU A 368 21.42 37.29 2.66
C LEU A 368 22.86 37.27 2.13
N ASP A 369 23.71 38.18 2.63
CA ASP A 369 25.13 38.22 2.27
C ASP A 369 25.87 36.96 2.75
N ARG A 370 25.53 36.47 3.95
CA ARG A 370 26.13 35.28 4.59
C ARG A 370 25.55 33.94 4.13
N MET A 371 24.58 33.94 3.20
CA MET A 371 23.98 32.70 2.73
C MET A 371 24.99 31.85 1.95
N PRO A 372 24.97 30.51 2.15
CA PRO A 372 25.84 29.57 1.43
C PRO A 372 25.64 29.67 -0.09
N GLU A 373 26.70 29.48 -0.88
CA GLU A 373 26.60 29.56 -2.35
C GLU A 373 25.93 28.35 -3.00
N SER A 374 25.72 27.26 -2.25
CA SER A 374 25.17 26.02 -2.76
C SER A 374 24.31 25.29 -1.74
N LEU A 375 23.55 24.29 -2.23
CA LEU A 375 22.78 23.39 -1.39
C LEU A 375 23.68 22.56 -0.44
N HIS A 376 24.88 22.18 -0.88
CA HIS A 376 25.86 21.48 -0.02
C HIS A 376 26.32 22.38 1.13
N GLY A 377 26.68 23.64 0.84
CA GLY A 377 27.02 24.61 1.89
C GLY A 377 25.85 24.91 2.82
N THR A 378 24.61 24.78 2.33
CA THR A 378 23.41 24.88 3.16
C THR A 378 23.30 23.73 4.16
N TYR A 379 23.49 22.49 3.72
CA TYR A 379 23.49 21.33 4.63
C TYR A 379 24.65 21.39 5.62
N GLU A 380 25.85 21.75 5.15
CA GLU A 380 27.01 21.95 6.02
C GLU A 380 26.73 22.99 7.11
N THR A 381 26.11 24.12 6.74
CA THR A 381 25.72 25.16 7.69
C THR A 381 24.69 24.65 8.70
N ILE A 382 23.69 23.88 8.27
CA ILE A 382 22.68 23.30 9.16
C ILE A 382 23.35 22.34 10.15
N LEU A 383 24.18 21.41 9.67
CA LEU A 383 24.91 20.44 10.49
C LEU A 383 25.88 21.10 11.49
N CYS A 384 26.57 22.17 11.06
CA CYS A 384 27.50 22.90 11.93
C CYS A 384 26.79 23.72 13.02
N ARG A 385 25.49 24.05 12.84
CA ARG A 385 24.69 24.75 13.86
C ARG A 385 24.20 23.82 14.98
N ILE A 386 24.24 22.50 14.76
CA ILE A 386 23.83 21.53 15.77
C ILE A 386 24.79 21.63 16.98
N PRO A 387 24.27 21.85 18.20
CA PRO A 387 25.08 21.95 19.40
C PRO A 387 25.96 20.71 19.61
N SER A 388 27.13 20.89 20.23
CA SER A 388 28.10 19.79 20.42
C SER A 388 27.52 18.58 21.18
N TYR A 389 26.60 18.82 22.11
CA TYR A 389 25.95 17.77 22.90
C TYR A 389 24.84 17.02 22.14
N ASP A 390 24.31 17.56 21.04
CA ASP A 390 23.27 16.93 20.22
C ASP A 390 23.85 16.20 18.99
N ARG A 391 25.17 16.28 18.76
CA ARG A 391 25.80 15.78 17.53
C ARG A 391 25.69 14.28 17.35
N GLU A 392 25.79 13.52 18.44
CA GLU A 392 25.62 12.07 18.40
C GLU A 392 24.18 11.71 18.01
N ILE A 393 23.19 12.29 18.67
CA ILE A 393 21.77 12.09 18.33
C ILE A 393 21.50 12.44 16.87
N ALA A 394 22.02 13.56 16.40
CA ALA A 394 21.88 13.99 15.01
C ALA A 394 22.55 13.02 14.02
N ARG A 395 23.78 12.58 14.33
CA ARG A 395 24.54 11.66 13.48
C ARG A 395 23.84 10.32 13.36
N GLU A 396 23.46 9.71 14.48
CA GLU A 396 22.77 8.42 14.52
C GLU A 396 21.41 8.51 13.82
N THR A 397 20.67 9.62 14.02
CA THR A 397 19.42 9.89 13.30
C THR A 397 19.63 9.87 11.78
N LEU A 398 20.63 10.61 11.30
CA LEU A 398 20.92 10.71 9.87
C LEU A 398 21.43 9.39 9.30
N LEU A 399 22.18 8.61 10.08
CA LEU A 399 22.63 7.27 9.70
C LEU A 399 21.45 6.31 9.56
N TRP A 400 20.57 6.21 10.55
CA TRP A 400 19.36 5.37 10.49
C TRP A 400 18.44 5.74 9.31
N LEU A 401 18.24 7.03 9.05
CA LEU A 401 17.40 7.49 7.93
C LEU A 401 18.09 7.36 6.56
N SER A 402 19.42 7.35 6.51
CA SER A 402 20.18 7.12 5.28
C SER A 402 20.32 5.64 4.94
N SER A 403 20.35 4.78 5.97
CA SER A 403 20.63 3.35 5.88
C SER A 403 19.38 2.45 6.02
N GLY A 404 18.21 3.02 6.33
CA GLY A 404 16.97 2.28 6.55
C GLY A 404 16.41 1.61 5.28
N TYR A 405 16.19 0.29 5.34
CA TYR A 405 15.56 -0.51 4.27
C TYR A 405 14.02 -0.32 4.20
N GLN A 406 13.42 0.32 5.21
CA GLN A 406 11.97 0.53 5.34
C GLN A 406 11.69 1.84 6.13
N GLU A 407 10.49 2.42 5.98
CA GLU A 407 10.04 3.62 6.71
C GLU A 407 10.10 3.37 8.23
N ILE A 408 10.78 4.26 8.97
CA ILE A 408 10.96 4.19 10.44
C ILE A 408 10.08 5.23 11.12
N THR A 409 9.37 4.85 12.18
CA THR A 409 8.54 5.77 12.96
C THR A 409 9.39 6.63 13.90
N LEU A 410 8.87 7.79 14.33
CA LEU A 410 9.56 8.64 15.29
C LEU A 410 9.85 7.91 16.62
N ALA A 411 8.95 7.03 17.04
CA ALA A 411 9.13 6.21 18.24
C ALA A 411 10.25 5.18 18.06
N GLU A 412 10.29 4.46 16.93
CA GLU A 412 11.37 3.51 16.61
C GLU A 412 12.72 4.23 16.52
N LEU A 413 12.76 5.39 15.83
CA LEU A 413 13.96 6.19 15.69
C LEU A 413 14.47 6.72 17.03
N SER A 414 13.56 7.13 17.93
CA SER A 414 13.95 7.62 19.26
C SER A 414 14.65 6.58 20.13
N GLU A 415 14.32 5.31 19.94
CA GLU A 415 14.99 4.20 20.63
C GLU A 415 16.26 3.77 19.89
N ALA A 416 16.28 3.89 18.56
CA ALA A 416 17.45 3.54 17.75
C ALA A 416 18.65 4.47 17.98
N VAL A 417 18.38 5.76 18.21
CA VAL A 417 19.39 6.82 18.34
C VAL A 417 20.11 6.84 19.69
N ILE A 418 19.51 6.23 20.72
CA ILE A 418 20.10 6.13 22.07
C ILE A 418 20.90 4.84 22.29
N LEU A 419 20.85 3.90 21.34
CA LEU A 419 21.53 2.61 21.46
C LEU A 419 23.02 2.74 21.17
N THR A 420 23.84 2.27 22.12
CA THR A 420 25.29 2.21 21.95
C THR A 420 25.78 0.77 21.86
N LYS A 421 26.92 0.59 21.19
CA LYS A 421 27.55 -0.72 21.03
C LYS A 421 27.97 -1.28 22.39
N GLY A 422 27.29 -2.32 22.85
CA GLY A 422 27.58 -3.01 24.11
C GLY A 422 26.45 -2.95 25.14
N ASP A 423 25.39 -2.19 24.87
CA ASP A 423 24.23 -2.12 25.75
C ASP A 423 23.52 -3.47 25.87
N LYS A 424 23.23 -3.87 27.12
CA LYS A 424 22.59 -5.15 27.45
C LYS A 424 21.12 -5.00 27.85
N SER A 425 20.70 -3.77 28.12
CA SER A 425 19.34 -3.39 28.50
C SER A 425 19.11 -1.92 28.17
N ILE A 426 17.90 -1.59 27.72
CA ILE A 426 17.42 -0.21 27.64
C ILE A 426 16.59 0.01 28.90
N ASP A 427 17.07 0.86 29.82
CA ASP A 427 16.28 1.35 30.95
C ASP A 427 15.53 2.64 30.56
N ASP A 428 14.58 3.05 31.38
CA ASP A 428 13.82 4.28 31.15
C ASP A 428 14.71 5.53 31.24
N ASP A 429 15.83 5.45 31.97
CA ASP A 429 16.77 6.55 32.15
C ASP A 429 17.63 6.82 30.90
N CYS A 430 17.84 5.83 30.03
CA CYS A 430 18.48 6.01 28.72
C CYS A 430 17.56 6.63 27.66
N ARG A 431 16.25 6.71 27.90
CA ARG A 431 15.28 7.17 26.88
C ARG A 431 15.25 8.69 26.75
N LEU A 432 15.04 9.15 25.53
CA LEU A 432 14.71 10.56 25.30
C LEU A 432 13.41 10.92 26.02
N PHE A 433 13.44 11.96 26.85
CA PHE A 433 12.25 12.49 27.54
C PHE A 433 11.14 12.88 26.55
N ASP A 434 11.53 13.37 25.37
CA ASP A 434 10.62 13.73 24.30
C ASP A 434 11.21 13.33 22.93
N PRO A 435 10.63 12.34 22.23
CA PRO A 435 11.02 11.97 20.87
C PRO A 435 11.00 13.13 19.87
N GLN A 436 10.19 14.18 20.09
CA GLN A 436 10.12 15.35 19.23
C GLN A 436 11.44 16.14 19.19
N VAL A 437 12.32 15.94 20.18
CA VAL A 437 13.64 16.59 20.20
C VAL A 437 14.44 16.27 18.93
N ILE A 438 14.29 15.05 18.38
CA ILE A 438 14.95 14.63 17.13
C ILE A 438 14.54 15.52 15.96
N LEU A 439 13.25 15.89 15.89
CA LEU A 439 12.73 16.78 14.86
C LEU A 439 13.32 18.19 14.97
N SER A 440 13.52 18.66 16.21
CA SER A 440 14.14 19.96 16.47
C SER A 440 15.64 19.99 16.16
N ILE A 441 16.37 18.92 16.52
CA ILE A 441 17.82 18.80 16.30
C ILE A 441 18.13 18.71 14.79
N CYS A 442 17.39 17.88 14.07
CA CYS A 442 17.61 17.62 12.63
C CYS A 442 16.73 18.48 11.71
N GLN A 443 16.26 19.64 12.20
CA GLN A 443 15.37 20.51 11.45
C GLN A 443 15.96 20.89 10.08
N GLY A 444 15.14 20.76 9.03
CA GLY A 444 15.56 21.04 7.65
C GLY A 444 16.33 19.90 6.97
N LEU A 445 16.72 18.84 7.70
CA LEU A 445 17.33 17.63 7.15
C LEU A 445 16.35 16.46 7.08
N ILE A 446 15.32 16.44 7.94
CA ILE A 446 14.31 15.38 8.03
C ILE A 446 12.89 15.93 7.86
N VAL A 447 11.95 15.05 7.53
CA VAL A 447 10.50 15.32 7.43
C VAL A 447 9.77 14.30 8.29
N TYR A 448 8.77 14.77 9.02
CA TYR A 448 7.88 13.96 9.85
C TYR A 448 6.45 14.06 9.30
N ASP A 449 5.79 12.92 9.16
CA ASP A 449 4.37 12.83 8.81
C ASP A 449 3.56 12.52 10.07
N GLU A 450 2.81 13.50 10.57
CA GLU A 450 1.97 13.37 11.77
C GLU A 450 0.92 12.25 11.66
N ARG A 451 0.46 11.92 10.45
CA ARG A 451 -0.59 10.91 10.24
C ARG A 451 -0.04 9.50 10.31
N THR A 452 1.13 9.27 9.73
CA THR A 452 1.76 7.95 9.65
C THR A 452 2.80 7.73 10.75
N THR A 453 3.19 8.79 11.47
CA THR A 453 4.26 8.85 12.47
C THR A 453 5.66 8.53 11.91
N PHE A 454 5.80 8.44 10.59
CA PHE A 454 7.06 8.13 9.93
C PHE A 454 7.97 9.35 9.84
N VAL A 455 9.26 9.08 9.99
CA VAL A 455 10.34 10.04 9.78
C VAL A 455 11.16 9.61 8.57
N ALA A 456 11.44 10.54 7.68
CA ALA A 456 12.28 10.31 6.52
C ALA A 456 13.28 11.46 6.35
N LEU A 457 14.34 11.23 5.58
CA LEU A 457 15.16 12.33 5.07
C LEU A 457 14.27 13.28 4.27
N ALA A 458 14.47 14.57 4.47
CA ALA A 458 13.62 15.58 3.85
C ALA A 458 13.74 15.61 2.32
N HIS A 459 14.87 15.14 1.79
CA HIS A 459 15.11 14.99 0.37
C HIS A 459 16.31 14.06 0.09
N SER A 460 16.34 13.40 -1.06
CA SER A 460 17.44 12.50 -1.48
C SER A 460 18.80 13.19 -1.56
N SER A 461 18.82 14.50 -1.79
CA SER A 461 20.06 15.30 -1.78
C SER A 461 20.73 15.40 -0.41
N VAL A 462 20.01 15.16 0.69
CA VAL A 462 20.60 15.11 2.04
C VAL A 462 21.51 13.88 2.13
N LYS A 463 20.99 12.70 1.77
CA LYS A 463 21.79 11.47 1.69
C LYS A 463 22.99 11.64 0.77
N ALA A 464 22.77 12.16 -0.43
CA ALA A 464 23.83 12.37 -1.40
C ALA A 464 24.95 13.29 -0.89
N PHE A 465 24.63 14.28 -0.05
CA PHE A 465 25.63 15.14 0.58
C PHE A 465 26.37 14.41 1.72
N LEU A 466 25.65 13.70 2.60
CA LEU A 466 26.22 12.96 3.74
C LEU A 466 27.19 11.86 3.31
N THR A 467 27.00 11.27 2.12
CA THR A 467 27.88 10.23 1.56
C THR A 467 28.90 10.77 0.56
N SER A 468 29.00 12.10 0.37
CA SER A 468 29.90 12.70 -0.62
C SER A 468 31.30 12.98 -0.07
N ASP A 469 32.31 13.02 -0.95
CA ASP A 469 33.65 13.47 -0.55
C ASP A 469 33.69 14.94 -0.09
N ALA A 470 32.68 15.74 -0.46
CA ALA A 470 32.59 17.14 -0.09
C ALA A 470 32.43 17.34 1.43
N ILE A 471 31.70 16.46 2.13
CA ILE A 471 31.54 16.56 3.58
C ILE A 471 32.77 16.06 4.34
N LYS A 472 33.50 15.07 3.80
CA LYS A 472 34.68 14.44 4.44
C LYS A 472 35.81 15.41 4.78
N HIS A 473 35.93 16.49 4.01
CA HIS A 473 36.98 17.50 4.18
C HIS A 473 36.45 18.84 4.68
N GLY A 474 35.15 18.94 4.97
CA GLY A 474 34.49 20.16 5.42
C GLY A 474 34.33 20.26 6.94
N PRO A 475 33.91 21.41 7.48
CA PRO A 475 33.60 21.59 8.91
C PRO A 475 32.52 20.64 9.44
N ALA A 476 31.69 20.05 8.57
CA ALA A 476 30.69 19.03 8.93
C ALA A 476 31.19 17.58 8.81
N ALA A 477 32.50 17.34 8.65
CA ALA A 477 33.07 16.00 8.42
C ALA A 477 32.66 14.93 9.45
N TYR A 478 32.36 15.33 10.69
CA TYR A 478 31.84 14.43 11.73
C TYR A 478 30.57 13.67 11.32
N TYR A 479 29.73 14.30 10.50
CA TYR A 479 28.47 13.74 10.00
C TYR A 479 28.63 13.02 8.65
N SER A 480 29.86 12.92 8.13
CA SER A 480 30.12 12.09 6.96
C SER A 480 29.72 10.65 7.29
N LEU A 481 28.89 10.07 6.44
CA LEU A 481 28.49 8.68 6.54
C LEU A 481 29.29 7.90 5.50
N ASP A 482 30.12 6.96 5.95
CA ASP A 482 30.65 5.95 5.04
C ASP A 482 29.59 4.88 4.82
N GLU A 483 29.47 4.37 3.59
CA GLU A 483 28.49 3.33 3.25
C GLU A 483 28.65 2.10 4.16
N THR A 484 29.77 1.92 4.86
CA THR A 484 30.13 0.76 5.70
C THR A 484 29.68 0.81 7.16
N GLU A 485 28.99 1.86 7.61
CA GLU A 485 28.53 1.93 9.01
C GLU A 485 27.26 1.09 9.23
N GLY A 486 27.46 -0.21 9.51
CA GLY A 486 26.41 -1.17 9.84
C GLY A 486 26.05 -1.18 11.33
N PHE A 487 24.75 -1.25 11.64
CA PHE A 487 24.25 -1.42 13.01
C PHE A 487 23.98 -2.90 13.35
N THR A 488 24.38 -3.30 14.56
CA THR A 488 23.95 -4.53 15.21
C THR A 488 23.31 -4.17 16.55
N ALA A 489 22.04 -4.55 16.76
CA ALA A 489 21.33 -4.35 18.02
C ALA A 489 20.59 -5.63 18.44
N HIS A 490 20.79 -6.04 19.69
CA HIS A 490 20.28 -7.27 20.29
C HIS A 490 18.98 -7.02 21.06
N LEU A 491 18.03 -7.96 20.99
CA LEU A 491 16.66 -7.77 21.50
C LEU A 491 16.24 -8.80 22.56
N ALA A 492 15.37 -8.43 23.51
CA ALA A 492 14.83 -9.30 24.58
C ALA A 492 13.28 -9.32 24.68
N LYS A 493 12.69 -10.47 25.09
CA LYS A 493 11.32 -10.95 25.54
C LYS A 493 9.93 -10.26 25.29
N VAL A 494 9.23 -10.53 24.17
CA VAL A 494 7.74 -10.50 23.91
C VAL A 494 6.87 -10.94 25.10
N PRO A 495 5.66 -10.46 25.48
CA PRO A 495 4.57 -10.02 24.60
C PRO A 495 3.89 -8.69 24.99
N ASP A 496 4.23 -8.06 26.12
CA ASP A 496 3.83 -6.66 26.45
C ASP A 496 4.81 -5.62 25.86
N ARG A 497 5.81 -6.10 25.11
CA ARG A 497 6.98 -5.32 24.68
C ARG A 497 6.81 -4.53 23.40
N ARG A 498 5.81 -4.80 22.56
CA ARG A 498 5.56 -3.98 21.36
C ARG A 498 5.18 -2.53 21.69
N LYS A 499 4.55 -2.31 22.86
CA LYS A 499 4.26 -0.97 23.39
C LYS A 499 5.45 -0.38 24.15
N THR A 500 6.29 -1.24 24.74
CA THR A 500 7.39 -0.83 25.63
C THR A 500 8.69 -0.58 24.87
N TYR A 501 8.91 -1.23 23.72
CA TYR A 501 10.13 -1.14 22.90
C TYR A 501 9.72 -0.99 21.43
N PRO A 502 9.50 0.25 20.96
CA PRO A 502 9.10 0.54 19.57
C PRO A 502 10.00 -0.10 18.51
N LEU A 503 11.33 -0.09 18.69
CA LEU A 503 12.30 -0.59 17.68
C LEU A 503 12.29 -2.12 17.54
N LEU A 504 11.77 -2.83 18.54
CA LEU A 504 11.86 -4.27 18.68
C LEU A 504 11.31 -5.02 17.46
N LYS A 505 10.22 -4.53 16.85
CA LYS A 505 9.64 -5.17 15.65
C LYS A 505 10.53 -4.95 14.43
N TYR A 506 10.93 -3.71 14.18
CA TYR A 506 11.80 -3.37 13.06
C TYR A 506 13.10 -4.17 13.11
N ALA A 507 13.78 -4.18 14.27
CA ALA A 507 15.05 -4.88 14.43
C ALA A 507 14.87 -6.41 14.28
N ALA A 508 13.80 -6.99 14.82
CA ALA A 508 13.54 -8.43 14.66
C ALA A 508 13.36 -8.86 13.19
N GLU A 509 12.71 -8.01 12.37
CA GLU A 509 12.36 -8.30 10.98
C GLU A 509 13.49 -7.97 9.99
N ASN A 510 14.29 -6.93 10.27
CA ASN A 510 15.20 -6.32 9.28
C ASN A 510 16.69 -6.48 9.57
N TRP A 511 17.12 -6.97 10.74
CA TRP A 511 18.56 -7.06 11.08
C TRP A 511 19.37 -7.84 10.03
N ALA A 512 18.82 -8.90 9.47
CA ALA A 512 19.52 -9.72 8.49
C ALA A 512 19.71 -9.01 7.14
N SER A 513 18.81 -8.08 6.79
CA SER A 513 18.96 -7.24 5.61
C SER A 513 20.13 -6.26 5.77
N HIS A 514 20.39 -5.81 7.00
CA HIS A 514 21.56 -4.98 7.35
C HIS A 514 22.89 -5.76 7.35
N CYS A 515 22.83 -7.09 7.24
CA CYS A 515 23.99 -7.98 7.20
C CYS A 515 24.21 -8.61 5.83
N SER A 516 23.46 -8.18 4.80
CA SER A 516 23.50 -8.79 3.47
C SER A 516 24.76 -8.34 2.71
N PRO A 517 25.37 -9.20 1.87
CA PRO A 517 26.45 -8.77 0.96
C PRO A 517 26.03 -7.62 0.01
N SER A 518 24.72 -7.46 -0.18
CA SER A 518 24.10 -6.40 -0.98
C SER A 518 23.91 -5.09 -0.24
N TRP A 519 24.13 -5.04 1.08
CA TRP A 519 23.86 -3.88 1.92
C TRP A 519 24.64 -3.89 3.25
N PRO A 520 25.65 -3.02 3.42
CA PRO A 520 26.28 -2.20 2.38
C PRO A 520 26.93 -3.04 1.27
N PRO A 521 27.01 -2.56 0.02
CA PRO A 521 27.62 -3.31 -1.07
C PRO A 521 29.05 -3.76 -0.70
N GLY A 522 29.25 -5.06 -0.49
CA GLY A 522 30.56 -5.62 -0.21
C GLY A 522 31.05 -5.52 1.24
N TYR A 523 30.18 -5.28 2.24
CA TYR A 523 30.56 -5.41 3.66
C TYR A 523 30.47 -6.88 4.12
N PRO A 524 31.61 -7.58 4.36
CA PRO A 524 31.57 -8.87 5.01
C PRO A 524 31.35 -8.70 6.52
N LEU A 525 30.44 -9.48 7.11
CA LEU A 525 30.34 -9.57 8.56
C LEU A 525 31.71 -9.92 9.16
N VAL A 526 32.18 -9.13 10.11
CA VAL A 526 33.45 -9.43 10.80
C VAL A 526 33.24 -10.50 11.88
N ASP A 527 34.29 -11.23 12.24
CA ASP A 527 34.19 -12.33 13.22
C ASP A 527 33.54 -11.90 14.54
N ALA A 528 33.82 -10.69 15.02
CA ALA A 528 33.21 -10.17 16.24
C ALA A 528 31.68 -9.99 16.16
N GLU A 529 31.16 -9.61 14.98
CA GLU A 529 29.71 -9.47 14.74
C GLU A 529 29.05 -10.83 14.64
N ILE A 530 29.72 -11.76 13.93
CA ILE A 530 29.31 -13.18 13.83
C ILE A 530 29.21 -13.79 15.23
N ASP A 531 30.24 -13.61 16.06
CA ASP A 531 30.27 -14.10 17.43
C ASP A 531 29.15 -13.47 18.29
N GLY A 532 28.87 -12.18 18.09
CA GLY A 532 27.73 -11.52 18.74
C GLY A 532 26.38 -12.11 18.36
N ILE A 533 26.17 -12.45 17.09
CA ILE A 533 24.94 -13.09 16.60
C ILE A 533 24.84 -14.54 17.11
N LEU A 534 25.96 -15.29 17.13
CA LEU A 534 26.00 -16.64 17.67
C LEU A 534 25.71 -16.64 19.19
N SER A 535 26.28 -15.69 19.93
CA SER A 535 25.98 -15.52 21.36
C SER A 535 24.50 -15.22 21.61
N PHE A 536 23.87 -14.42 20.73
CA PHE A 536 22.43 -14.21 20.76
C PHE A 536 21.64 -15.51 20.52
N PHE A 537 22.01 -16.28 19.50
CA PHE A 537 21.40 -17.57 19.20
C PHE A 537 21.53 -18.57 20.36
N ASP A 538 22.66 -18.58 21.05
CA ASP A 538 22.91 -19.44 22.22
C ASP A 538 22.01 -19.12 23.42
N THR A 539 21.39 -17.93 23.46
CA THR A 539 20.39 -17.63 24.50
C THR A 539 19.19 -18.58 24.46
N ARG A 540 19.00 -19.37 23.38
CA ARG A 540 18.03 -20.47 23.30
C ARG A 540 18.13 -21.47 24.45
N HIS A 541 19.31 -21.63 25.05
CA HIS A 541 19.55 -22.56 26.15
C HIS A 541 19.15 -22.00 27.52
N LEU A 542 18.84 -20.70 27.62
CA LEU A 542 18.40 -20.08 28.87
C LEU A 542 16.96 -20.48 29.22
N PRO A 543 16.54 -20.38 30.50
CA PRO A 543 15.18 -20.69 30.94
C PRO A 543 14.11 -19.96 30.10
N GLY A 544 13.18 -20.76 29.55
CA GLY A 544 12.12 -20.29 28.65
C GLY A 544 12.60 -19.94 27.24
N GLY A 545 13.82 -20.33 26.85
CA GLY A 545 14.38 -20.12 25.51
C GLY A 545 15.06 -18.75 25.31
N GLY A 546 15.25 -17.99 26.40
CA GLY A 546 15.97 -16.71 26.41
C GLY A 546 15.44 -15.68 25.41
N ASN A 547 16.38 -14.88 24.89
CA ASN A 547 16.11 -13.82 23.93
C ASN A 547 15.83 -14.39 22.53
N TYR A 548 16.50 -15.48 22.17
CA TYR A 548 16.29 -16.18 20.92
C TYR A 548 14.83 -16.63 20.74
N THR A 549 14.26 -17.39 21.68
CA THR A 549 12.86 -17.84 21.59
C THR A 549 11.88 -16.68 21.57
N SER A 550 12.24 -15.57 22.20
CA SER A 550 11.42 -14.38 22.16
C SER A 550 11.42 -13.74 20.77
N TRP A 551 12.60 -13.62 20.17
CA TRP A 551 12.71 -13.16 18.79
C TRP A 551 11.98 -14.09 17.82
N THR A 552 12.10 -15.42 17.97
CA THR A 552 11.37 -16.36 17.12
C THR A 552 9.86 -16.24 17.32
N GLN A 553 9.36 -16.07 18.56
CA GLN A 553 7.93 -15.80 18.83
C GLN A 553 7.43 -14.50 18.20
N MET A 554 8.29 -13.47 18.10
CA MET A 554 7.92 -12.25 17.38
C MET A 554 7.77 -12.48 15.88
N LEU A 555 8.70 -13.22 15.28
CA LEU A 555 8.63 -13.59 13.86
C LEU A 555 7.50 -14.58 13.59
N LEU A 556 7.12 -15.38 14.58
CA LEU A 556 6.12 -16.43 14.48
C LEU A 556 4.89 -16.10 15.35
N SER A 557 4.37 -14.87 15.28
CA SER A 557 3.31 -14.41 16.19
C SER A 557 2.01 -15.23 16.14
N GLU A 558 1.80 -16.00 15.08
CA GLU A 558 0.64 -16.88 14.89
C GLU A 558 0.94 -18.36 15.20
N ALA A 559 2.20 -18.72 15.45
CA ALA A 559 2.62 -20.10 15.70
C ALA A 559 2.61 -20.44 17.21
N PRO A 560 2.38 -21.71 17.58
CA PRO A 560 2.50 -22.16 18.97
C PRO A 560 3.88 -21.86 19.57
N ALA A 561 3.92 -21.44 20.84
CA ALA A 561 5.17 -21.12 21.54
C ALA A 561 6.21 -22.26 21.55
N GLU A 562 5.74 -23.51 21.50
CA GLU A 562 6.59 -24.71 21.41
C GLU A 562 7.32 -24.81 20.06
N GLN A 563 6.72 -24.36 18.96
CA GLN A 563 7.34 -24.35 17.64
C GLN A 563 8.49 -23.33 17.59
N ALA A 564 8.29 -22.17 18.20
CA ALA A 564 9.31 -21.14 18.36
C ALA A 564 10.51 -21.60 19.21
N ARG A 565 10.29 -22.50 20.18
CA ARG A 565 11.35 -23.10 21.03
C ARG A 565 12.15 -24.19 20.30
N ARG A 566 11.51 -24.94 19.41
CA ARG A 566 12.12 -26.05 18.67
C ARG A 566 12.94 -25.61 17.46
N THR A 567 12.74 -24.38 16.98
CA THR A 567 13.42 -23.89 15.76
C THR A 567 14.90 -23.62 16.02
N GLU A 568 15.79 -24.30 15.30
CA GLU A 568 17.24 -24.14 15.46
C GLU A 568 17.80 -22.91 14.71
N PRO A 569 18.88 -22.27 15.21
CA PRO A 569 19.47 -21.09 14.58
C PRO A 569 19.88 -21.25 13.12
N LEU A 570 20.29 -22.47 12.74
CA LEU A 570 20.67 -22.80 11.36
C LEU A 570 19.51 -22.55 10.38
N TYR A 571 18.26 -22.73 10.82
CA TYR A 571 17.07 -22.42 10.02
C TYR A 571 17.06 -20.95 9.59
N TYR A 572 17.28 -20.01 10.52
CA TYR A 572 17.23 -18.58 10.21
C TYR A 572 18.47 -18.11 9.48
N ALA A 573 19.66 -18.60 9.84
CA ALA A 573 20.89 -18.33 9.09
C ALA A 573 20.73 -18.75 7.62
N ALA A 574 20.12 -19.91 7.37
CA ALA A 574 19.83 -20.40 6.04
C ALA A 574 18.74 -19.60 5.31
N SER A 575 17.67 -19.21 6.02
CA SER A 575 16.60 -18.37 5.47
C SER A 575 17.12 -17.01 4.98
N TYR A 576 18.07 -16.41 5.70
CA TYR A 576 18.64 -15.11 5.35
C TYR A 576 19.84 -15.20 4.40
N GLY A 577 20.37 -16.40 4.16
CA GLY A 577 21.48 -16.62 3.24
C GLY A 577 22.85 -16.18 3.78
N ILE A 578 23.01 -16.11 5.11
CA ILE A 578 24.24 -15.58 5.74
C ILE A 578 25.27 -16.72 5.85
N ILE A 579 26.04 -16.94 4.78
CA ILE A 579 27.01 -18.05 4.66
C ILE A 579 27.96 -18.17 5.86
N PRO A 580 28.60 -17.08 6.36
CA PRO A 580 29.50 -17.20 7.51
C PRO A 580 28.83 -17.75 8.77
N LEU A 581 27.55 -17.39 9.02
CA LEU A 581 26.79 -17.96 10.13
C LEU A 581 26.43 -19.43 9.88
N VAL A 582 26.03 -19.78 8.65
CA VAL A 582 25.75 -21.17 8.26
C VAL A 582 26.98 -22.04 8.49
N ASP A 583 28.15 -21.58 8.06
CA ASP A 583 29.43 -22.27 8.26
C ASP A 583 29.75 -22.50 9.73
N ARG A 584 29.70 -21.44 10.54
CA ARG A 584 30.04 -21.53 11.97
C ARG A 584 29.05 -22.41 12.73
N LEU A 585 27.77 -22.37 12.39
CA LEU A 585 26.75 -23.23 13.01
C LEU A 585 26.95 -24.71 12.64
N ILE A 586 27.24 -25.01 11.37
CA ILE A 586 27.55 -26.38 10.92
C ILE A 586 28.83 -26.90 11.61
N GLN A 587 29.87 -26.08 11.68
CA GLN A 587 31.12 -26.42 12.40
C GLN A 587 30.90 -26.66 13.89
N SER A 588 29.93 -25.97 14.49
CA SER A 588 29.53 -26.14 15.89
C SER A 588 28.61 -27.35 16.12
N GLY A 589 28.33 -28.15 15.09
CA GLY A 589 27.54 -29.38 15.19
C GLY A 589 26.03 -29.18 15.10
N ALA A 590 25.56 -28.06 14.54
CA ALA A 590 24.12 -27.87 14.29
C ALA A 590 23.56 -28.98 13.39
N ASN A 591 22.35 -29.46 13.70
CA ASN A 591 21.71 -30.48 12.89
C ASN A 591 21.21 -29.87 11.58
N VAL A 592 21.87 -30.19 10.46
CA VAL A 592 21.57 -29.69 9.11
C VAL A 592 20.15 -30.01 8.63
N ASN A 593 19.49 -31.01 9.24
CA ASN A 593 18.15 -31.47 8.91
C ASN A 593 17.11 -31.15 10.01
N ALA A 594 17.45 -30.29 10.99
CA ALA A 594 16.51 -29.95 12.05
C ALA A 594 15.28 -29.20 11.51
N ALA A 595 14.11 -29.78 11.69
CA ALA A 595 12.84 -29.16 11.31
C ALA A 595 12.44 -28.03 12.27
N GLY A 596 11.96 -26.91 11.73
CA GLY A 596 11.52 -25.75 12.51
C GLY A 596 10.82 -24.65 11.69
N GLY A 597 10.70 -23.47 12.28
CA GLY A 597 10.01 -22.32 11.67
C GLY A 597 8.50 -22.54 11.52
N ARG A 598 7.84 -21.81 10.62
CA ARG A 598 6.36 -21.81 10.48
C ARG A 598 5.76 -23.16 10.02
N ASN A 599 6.52 -23.95 9.25
CA ASN A 599 6.01 -25.18 8.60
C ASN A 599 6.81 -26.43 8.97
N ASP A 600 7.57 -26.42 10.06
CA ASP A 600 8.48 -27.55 10.40
C ASP A 600 9.43 -27.88 9.22
N ALA A 601 9.91 -26.83 8.55
CA ALA A 601 10.78 -26.93 7.39
C ALA A 601 12.25 -27.05 7.82
N THR A 602 13.06 -27.76 7.04
CA THR A 602 14.50 -27.86 7.26
C THR A 602 15.22 -26.57 6.79
N PRO A 603 16.47 -26.32 7.23
CA PRO A 603 17.30 -25.23 6.71
C PRO A 603 17.41 -25.23 5.18
N LEU A 604 17.49 -26.42 4.57
CA LEU A 604 17.56 -26.56 3.12
C LEU A 604 16.25 -26.13 2.45
N ILE A 605 15.09 -26.54 2.98
CA ILE A 605 13.78 -26.14 2.46
C ILE A 605 13.61 -24.61 2.50
N VAL A 606 13.93 -23.96 3.63
CA VAL A 606 13.76 -22.50 3.75
C VAL A 606 14.76 -21.72 2.88
N ALA A 607 15.98 -22.21 2.70
CA ALA A 607 16.95 -21.64 1.75
C ALA A 607 16.44 -21.74 0.30
N CYS A 608 15.86 -22.87 -0.08
CA CYS A 608 15.23 -23.06 -1.39
C CYS A 608 14.01 -22.16 -1.59
N PHE A 609 13.16 -22.02 -0.57
CA PHE A 609 12.00 -21.13 -0.59
C PHE A 609 12.35 -19.65 -0.77
N ARG A 610 13.55 -19.25 -0.32
CA ARG A 610 14.08 -17.87 -0.39
C ARG A 610 15.02 -17.65 -1.58
N GLY A 611 15.38 -18.70 -2.33
CA GLY A 611 16.28 -18.61 -3.47
C GLY A 611 17.76 -18.41 -3.10
N GLN A 612 18.20 -18.88 -1.93
CA GLN A 612 19.57 -18.65 -1.43
C GLN A 612 20.57 -19.67 -2.00
N GLU A 613 20.98 -19.49 -3.26
CA GLU A 613 21.79 -20.45 -4.04
C GLU A 613 23.07 -20.92 -3.32
N ALA A 614 23.90 -19.99 -2.85
CA ALA A 614 25.15 -20.32 -2.16
C ALA A 614 24.89 -21.11 -0.86
N THR A 615 23.80 -20.81 -0.16
CA THR A 615 23.42 -21.49 1.08
C THR A 615 22.90 -22.89 0.79
N VAL A 616 22.09 -23.06 -0.26
CA VAL A 616 21.62 -24.36 -0.73
C VAL A 616 22.80 -25.27 -1.05
N GLN A 617 23.78 -24.78 -1.83
CA GLN A 617 24.98 -25.54 -2.12
C GLN A 617 25.72 -25.94 -0.84
N ARG A 618 25.95 -24.99 0.08
CA ARG A 618 26.72 -25.23 1.30
C ARG A 618 26.05 -26.22 2.25
N LEU A 619 24.72 -26.18 2.37
CA LEU A 619 23.95 -27.13 3.16
C LEU A 619 24.00 -28.54 2.57
N LEU A 620 23.90 -28.68 1.25
CA LEU A 620 24.04 -29.97 0.57
C LEU A 620 25.44 -30.57 0.75
N GLU A 621 26.48 -29.74 0.67
CA GLU A 621 27.86 -30.16 0.97
C GLU A 621 28.03 -30.62 2.42
N ALA A 622 27.23 -30.07 3.35
CA ALA A 622 27.19 -30.48 4.75
C ALA A 622 26.27 -31.70 5.02
N GLY A 623 25.70 -32.32 3.98
CA GLY A 623 24.86 -33.52 4.11
C GLY A 623 23.38 -33.25 4.42
N ALA A 624 22.87 -32.05 4.10
CA ALA A 624 21.43 -31.78 4.17
C ALA A 624 20.67 -32.68 3.19
N ASP A 625 19.58 -33.29 3.65
CA ASP A 625 18.79 -34.22 2.87
C ASP A 625 17.70 -33.48 2.06
N PRO A 626 17.77 -33.48 0.71
CA PRO A 626 16.84 -32.74 -0.13
C PRO A 626 15.42 -33.35 -0.18
N ILE A 627 15.23 -34.60 0.27
CA ILE A 627 13.92 -35.29 0.17
C ILE A 627 13.05 -35.13 1.41
N ILE A 628 13.58 -34.57 2.50
CA ILE A 628 12.78 -34.29 3.70
C ILE A 628 11.64 -33.34 3.31
N GLN A 629 10.44 -33.66 3.79
CA GLN A 629 9.23 -32.88 3.56
C GLN A 629 8.90 -32.03 4.79
N ASP A 630 8.39 -30.83 4.55
CA ASP A 630 7.82 -29.98 5.60
C ASP A 630 6.40 -30.43 5.99
N ALA A 631 5.75 -29.70 6.88
CA ALA A 631 4.38 -29.96 7.32
C ALA A 631 3.32 -29.84 6.20
N ALA A 632 3.67 -29.26 5.05
CA ALA A 632 2.83 -29.21 3.86
C ALA A 632 3.11 -30.39 2.89
N GLU A 633 3.84 -31.40 3.36
CA GLU A 633 4.31 -32.54 2.56
C GLU A 633 5.18 -32.12 1.36
N MET A 634 5.86 -30.97 1.44
CA MET A 634 6.68 -30.47 0.33
C MET A 634 8.19 -30.51 0.64
N CYS A 635 8.97 -30.98 -0.32
CA CYS A 635 10.44 -31.05 -0.23
C CYS A 635 11.14 -29.79 -0.79
N SER A 636 12.47 -29.77 -0.67
CA SER A 636 13.30 -28.64 -1.09
C SER A 636 13.15 -28.30 -2.59
N LEU A 637 13.09 -29.32 -3.45
CA LEU A 637 12.95 -29.15 -4.90
C LEU A 637 11.58 -28.58 -5.28
N GLU A 638 10.51 -29.07 -4.64
CA GLU A 638 9.14 -28.60 -4.91
C GLU A 638 8.97 -27.12 -4.54
N TRP A 639 9.56 -26.69 -3.42
CA TRP A 639 9.57 -25.27 -3.03
C TRP A 639 10.39 -24.41 -3.99
N ALA A 640 11.58 -24.87 -4.41
CA ALA A 640 12.41 -24.16 -5.38
C ALA A 640 11.69 -23.96 -6.74
N VAL A 641 11.00 -25.00 -7.23
CA VAL A 641 10.19 -24.95 -8.46
C VAL A 641 9.01 -24.02 -8.29
N ARG A 642 8.22 -24.17 -7.21
CA ARG A 642 7.03 -23.35 -6.94
C ARG A 642 7.35 -21.85 -6.80
N ARG A 643 8.55 -21.51 -6.31
CA ARG A 643 9.04 -20.14 -6.18
C ARG A 643 9.82 -19.63 -7.41
N GLN A 644 9.98 -20.47 -8.43
CA GLN A 644 10.68 -20.17 -9.68
C GLN A 644 12.16 -19.80 -9.50
N HIS A 645 12.83 -20.33 -8.46
CA HIS A 645 14.24 -20.07 -8.19
C HIS A 645 15.14 -21.01 -9.01
N ARG A 646 15.32 -20.69 -10.30
CA ARG A 646 16.02 -21.54 -11.29
C ARG A 646 17.40 -22.04 -10.83
N GLY A 647 18.26 -21.17 -10.29
CA GLY A 647 19.59 -21.58 -9.85
C GLY A 647 19.55 -22.60 -8.71
N THR A 648 18.64 -22.43 -7.74
CA THR A 648 18.46 -23.45 -6.67
C THR A 648 17.93 -24.79 -7.20
N VAL A 649 17.05 -24.77 -8.21
CA VAL A 649 16.55 -25.98 -8.88
C VAL A 649 17.70 -26.71 -9.58
N GLU A 650 18.55 -26.00 -10.30
CA GLU A 650 19.72 -26.57 -10.98
C GLU A 650 20.71 -27.19 -9.98
N ILE A 651 21.00 -26.49 -8.88
CA ILE A 651 21.87 -27.00 -7.81
C ILE A 651 21.30 -28.30 -7.23
N LEU A 652 20.03 -28.32 -6.85
CA LEU A 652 19.37 -29.51 -6.28
C LEU A 652 19.36 -30.68 -7.27
N LEU A 653 18.95 -30.47 -8.52
CA LEU A 653 18.93 -31.52 -9.54
C LEU A 653 20.34 -32.06 -9.80
N SER A 654 21.36 -31.19 -9.83
CA SER A 654 22.74 -31.61 -10.01
C SER A 654 23.24 -32.47 -8.84
N HIS A 655 22.90 -32.11 -7.61
CA HIS A 655 23.29 -32.84 -6.41
C HIS A 655 22.56 -34.19 -6.31
N MET A 656 21.25 -34.22 -6.58
CA MET A 656 20.46 -35.45 -6.54
C MET A 656 20.88 -36.44 -7.64
N ARG A 657 21.21 -35.96 -8.85
CA ARG A 657 21.78 -36.82 -9.91
C ARG A 657 23.10 -37.46 -9.50
N LYS A 658 23.96 -36.72 -8.79
CA LYS A 658 25.27 -37.20 -8.33
C LYS A 658 25.15 -38.16 -7.14
N SER A 659 24.25 -37.91 -6.20
CA SER A 659 24.11 -38.69 -4.96
C SER A 659 23.24 -39.94 -5.11
N MET A 660 22.21 -39.91 -5.96
CA MET A 660 21.23 -41.00 -6.09
C MET A 660 21.44 -41.90 -7.31
N GLY A 661 22.26 -41.51 -8.30
CA GLY A 661 22.53 -42.33 -9.48
C GLY A 661 21.31 -42.56 -10.40
N ILE A 662 20.26 -41.75 -10.25
CA ILE A 662 18.96 -41.90 -10.92
C ILE A 662 18.85 -40.90 -12.09
N GLY A 663 18.36 -41.37 -13.24
CA GLY A 663 18.11 -40.54 -14.44
C GLY A 663 17.01 -39.49 -14.21
N SER A 664 17.00 -38.42 -15.01
CA SER A 664 16.13 -37.25 -14.80
C SER A 664 14.62 -37.54 -14.78
N SER A 665 14.17 -38.66 -15.35
CA SER A 665 12.76 -39.08 -15.41
C SER A 665 12.23 -39.65 -14.08
N ASP A 666 13.08 -40.26 -13.27
CA ASP A 666 12.69 -40.99 -12.06
C ASP A 666 12.74 -40.09 -10.80
N LEU A 667 13.57 -39.03 -10.83
CA LEU A 667 13.60 -37.96 -9.82
C LEU A 667 12.24 -37.24 -9.70
N CYS A 668 11.48 -37.19 -10.80
CA CYS A 668 10.15 -36.58 -10.82
C CYS A 668 9.03 -37.47 -10.26
N TRP A 669 9.29 -38.75 -9.97
CA TRP A 669 8.32 -39.65 -9.36
C TRP A 669 8.40 -39.65 -7.83
N GLN A 670 9.56 -39.35 -7.25
CA GLN A 670 9.75 -39.29 -5.78
C GLN A 670 9.41 -37.91 -5.19
N CYS A 671 9.57 -36.83 -5.97
CA CYS A 671 9.05 -35.50 -5.63
C CYS A 671 7.88 -35.22 -6.57
N ARG A 672 6.70 -34.86 -6.07
CA ARG A 672 5.46 -34.53 -6.84
C ARG A 672 5.62 -33.28 -7.74
N ALA A 673 6.86 -32.84 -8.02
CA ALA A 673 7.22 -31.65 -8.76
C ALA A 673 6.75 -31.63 -10.22
N CYS A 674 6.46 -32.79 -10.84
CA CYS A 674 5.99 -32.88 -12.24
C CYS A 674 4.50 -32.55 -12.46
N LYS A 675 3.78 -31.98 -11.49
CA LYS A 675 2.36 -31.58 -11.65
C LYS A 675 2.13 -30.09 -11.94
N TYR A 676 3.17 -29.28 -12.09
CA TYR A 676 3.05 -27.82 -12.32
C TYR A 676 3.94 -27.32 -13.45
#